data_AF-A0A2R9ABU2-F1
#
_entry.id   AF-A0A2R9ABU2-F1
#
_cell.length_a   1.000
_cell.length_b   1.000
_cell.length_c   1.000
_cell.angle_alpha   90.00
_cell.angle_beta   90.00
_cell.angle_gamma   90.00
#
_symmetry.space_group_name_H-M   'P 1'
#
loop_
_entity.id
_entity.type
_entity.pdbx_description
1 polymer ?
#
loop_
_entity_poly.entity_id
_entity_poly.type
_entity_poly.pdbx_seq_one_letter_code
_entity_poly.pdbx_strand_id
1 'polypeptide(L)'
;MEKGGKQVLEESAFEEMERDFQGVLHELSGDKSLEKFRIEYERLHAVMKKSYDNEKRLMAKCRELNAEIVVNSAKVATALKLSQDDQTTIASLKKEIEKAWKMVDSAYDKEQKAKETILALKEEIVNLTKLVEQGSGLSMDQHSNIRDLLRFKEEVTKERDQLLSEVVKLRESLAQTTEQQQETERSKEEAEHAISQFQQEIQQRQNEASREFRKKEKLEKELKQIQADMDSRQTEIKALQQYVQKSKEELQKLEQQLKEQKILNERAAKELEQFQMRNAKLQQENEQHSLVCEQLSQENQQKALELKQSIHTCEQEQIHKKLHHTEDQKAEVEQHKETLKNQIVGLEREVEASKKQAELDRKAMDELLRERDILNKNMLKAVNATQKQTDLVKLHEQAKRNLEGEIQNYKDEAQKQRKIIFHLEKERDRYINQASDLTQKVLMNMEDIKVRETQIFDYRKKIAESEIKLKQQQNLYEAVRSDRNLYSKNLVEAQDEITDMKRKLKIMIHQVDELKEDISAKESALEKEKLYMELKHVLARQPGPEAAEQLKLYRRTLHDKKQQLKVLSSELNMYEVQSKEYKYEVEKLTNELQNLKKKYLAQKRKEQLQKNKDTAPMDNTFLMVKPNGPGFTGGGFPLRSTKMTF
;
A
#
# COMPACT_ATOMS: atom_id res chain seq x y z
N MET A 1 -9.06 30.18 40.67
CA MET A 1 -10.44 29.93 41.15
C MET A 1 -11.16 31.20 41.60
N GLU A 2 -10.46 32.28 41.97
CA GLU A 2 -11.02 33.50 42.60
C GLU A 2 -12.24 34.12 41.87
N LYS A 3 -12.24 34.17 40.53
CA LYS A 3 -13.36 34.70 39.72
C LYS A 3 -14.70 33.95 39.90
N GLY A 4 -14.70 32.76 40.50
CA GLY A 4 -15.91 32.04 40.90
C GLY A 4 -16.47 32.56 42.23
N GLY A 5 -15.65 32.55 43.28
CA GLY A 5 -16.07 32.97 44.63
C GLY A 5 -16.56 34.42 44.69
N LYS A 6 -15.97 35.32 43.88
CA LYS A 6 -16.41 36.72 43.82
C LYS A 6 -17.87 36.89 43.39
N GLN A 7 -18.36 36.04 42.47
CA GLN A 7 -19.74 36.13 41.99
C GLN A 7 -20.74 35.55 42.99
N VAL A 8 -20.37 34.50 43.74
CA VAL A 8 -21.24 33.96 44.81
C VAL A 8 -21.49 35.03 45.88
N LEU A 9 -20.50 35.88 46.15
CA LEU A 9 -20.65 37.06 47.01
C LEU A 9 -21.55 38.14 46.37
N GLU A 10 -21.41 38.40 45.07
CA GLU A 10 -22.25 39.36 44.30
C GLU A 10 -23.71 38.87 44.13
N GLU A 11 -23.98 37.56 44.18
CA GLU A 11 -25.33 36.99 44.24
C GLU A 11 -25.91 37.06 45.66
N SER A 12 -25.15 36.64 46.67
CA SER A 12 -25.56 36.73 48.08
C SER A 12 -25.89 38.15 48.53
N ALA A 13 -25.11 39.15 48.09
CA ALA A 13 -25.32 40.55 48.44
C ALA A 13 -26.57 41.15 47.75
N PHE A 14 -26.94 40.69 46.56
CA PHE A 14 -28.17 41.13 45.90
C PHE A 14 -29.42 40.48 46.54
N GLU A 15 -29.35 39.21 46.94
CA GLU A 15 -30.42 38.55 47.69
C GLU A 15 -30.67 39.19 49.07
N GLU A 16 -29.61 39.67 49.72
CA GLU A 16 -29.71 40.45 50.96
C GLU A 16 -30.40 41.80 50.71
N MET A 17 -30.01 42.51 49.64
CA MET A 17 -30.63 43.78 49.23
C MET A 17 -32.10 43.65 48.81
N GLU A 18 -32.53 42.52 48.20
CA GLU A 18 -33.96 42.25 47.96
C GLU A 18 -34.75 41.99 49.25
N ARG A 19 -34.14 41.40 50.28
CA ARG A 19 -34.79 41.20 51.60
C ARG A 19 -34.99 42.54 52.31
N ASP A 20 -33.96 43.37 52.37
CA ASP A 20 -34.03 44.71 52.98
C ASP A 20 -35.05 45.60 52.25
N PHE A 21 -35.07 45.57 50.91
CA PHE A 21 -36.05 46.28 50.10
C PHE A 21 -37.49 45.86 50.43
N GLN A 22 -37.76 44.57 50.60
CA GLN A 22 -39.09 44.07 51.00
C GLN A 22 -39.47 44.48 52.43
N GLY A 23 -38.50 44.52 53.35
CA GLY A 23 -38.71 45.02 54.72
C GLY A 23 -39.14 46.49 54.73
N VAL A 24 -38.38 47.36 54.07
CA VAL A 24 -38.70 48.79 53.93
C VAL A 24 -40.04 49.00 53.22
N LEU A 25 -40.38 48.17 52.22
CA LEU A 25 -41.69 48.21 51.57
C LEU A 25 -42.84 47.90 52.52
N HIS A 26 -42.65 46.94 53.43
CA HIS A 26 -43.66 46.57 54.41
C HIS A 26 -43.90 47.71 55.42
N GLU A 27 -42.84 48.33 55.93
CA GLU A 27 -42.93 49.49 56.83
C GLU A 27 -43.64 50.69 56.15
N LEU A 28 -43.27 51.01 54.90
CA LEU A 28 -43.88 52.09 54.12
C LEU A 28 -45.36 51.84 53.79
N SER A 29 -45.84 50.59 53.79
CA SER A 29 -47.23 50.26 53.47
C SER A 29 -48.25 50.70 54.55
N GLY A 30 -47.79 51.03 55.76
CA GLY A 30 -48.63 51.45 56.88
C GLY A 30 -49.08 52.91 56.86
N ASP A 31 -48.32 53.82 56.22
CA ASP A 31 -48.57 55.27 56.27
C ASP A 31 -48.92 55.86 54.88
N LYS A 32 -50.16 56.32 54.75
CA LYS A 32 -50.67 56.99 53.55
C LYS A 32 -49.95 58.31 53.21
N SER A 33 -49.24 58.92 54.15
CA SER A 33 -48.42 60.10 53.89
C SER A 33 -47.17 59.77 53.04
N LEU A 34 -46.69 58.53 53.11
CA LEU A 34 -45.46 58.06 52.47
C LEU A 34 -45.67 57.36 51.12
N GLU A 35 -46.91 57.16 50.67
CA GLU A 35 -47.23 56.42 49.43
C GLU A 35 -46.50 56.96 48.18
N LYS A 36 -46.27 58.29 48.10
CA LYS A 36 -45.47 58.89 47.02
C LYS A 36 -44.00 58.46 47.06
N PHE A 37 -43.42 58.34 48.26
CA PHE A 37 -42.06 57.84 48.44
C PHE A 37 -41.99 56.35 48.13
N ARG A 38 -42.98 55.57 48.58
CA ARG A 38 -43.10 54.14 48.26
C ARG A 38 -43.11 53.87 46.75
N ILE A 39 -43.90 54.62 45.97
CA ILE A 39 -43.98 54.47 44.51
C ILE A 39 -42.62 54.74 43.83
N GLU A 40 -41.89 55.79 44.22
CA GLU A 40 -40.56 56.06 43.65
C GLU A 40 -39.48 55.09 44.16
N TYR A 41 -39.63 54.52 45.36
CA TYR A 41 -38.77 53.45 45.89
C TYR A 41 -38.97 52.13 45.14
N GLU A 42 -40.23 51.73 44.88
CA GLU A 42 -40.57 50.60 43.99
C GLU A 42 -40.00 50.79 42.58
N ARG A 43 -40.13 52.01 42.03
CA ARG A 43 -39.56 52.37 40.73
C ARG A 43 -38.04 52.26 40.71
N LEU A 44 -37.36 52.76 41.74
CA LEU A 44 -35.89 52.71 41.85
C LEU A 44 -35.40 51.26 41.89
N HIS A 45 -36.04 50.41 42.70
CA HIS A 45 -35.74 48.98 42.76
C HIS A 45 -35.96 48.27 41.42
N ALA A 46 -37.06 48.57 40.71
CA ALA A 46 -37.32 48.00 39.39
C ALA A 46 -36.23 48.37 38.35
N VAL A 47 -35.65 49.57 38.43
CA VAL A 47 -34.50 49.98 37.60
C VAL A 47 -33.22 49.27 38.05
N MET A 48 -32.96 49.19 39.36
CA MET A 48 -31.80 48.51 39.94
C MET A 48 -31.76 47.02 39.55
N LYS A 49 -32.87 46.29 39.76
CA LYS A 49 -33.00 44.86 39.40
C LYS A 49 -32.78 44.63 37.90
N LYS A 50 -33.33 45.50 37.05
CA LYS A 50 -33.12 45.45 35.60
C LYS A 50 -31.66 45.72 35.20
N SER A 51 -30.93 46.55 35.97
CA SER A 51 -29.49 46.76 35.77
C SER A 51 -28.69 45.51 36.15
N TYR A 52 -28.97 44.93 37.32
CA TYR A 52 -28.33 43.70 37.81
C TYR A 52 -28.56 42.51 36.87
N ASP A 53 -29.79 42.31 36.39
CA ASP A 53 -30.11 41.30 35.37
C ASP A 53 -29.30 41.46 34.07
N ASN A 54 -29.05 42.70 33.65
CA ASN A 54 -28.25 42.98 32.45
C ASN A 54 -26.76 42.73 32.70
N GLU A 55 -26.23 43.14 33.86
CA GLU A 55 -24.85 42.87 34.28
C GLU A 55 -24.57 41.37 34.41
N LYS A 56 -25.50 40.62 35.02
CA LYS A 56 -25.44 39.15 35.15
C LYS A 56 -25.37 38.46 33.79
N ARG A 57 -26.14 38.92 32.79
CA ARG A 57 -26.06 38.42 31.41
C ARG A 57 -24.75 38.82 30.72
N LEU A 58 -24.26 40.05 30.93
CA LEU A 58 -22.95 40.48 30.39
C LEU A 58 -21.82 39.60 30.94
N MET A 59 -21.77 39.39 32.26
CA MET A 59 -20.77 38.57 32.93
C MET A 59 -20.82 37.11 32.49
N ALA A 60 -22.01 36.56 32.22
CA ALA A 60 -22.15 35.26 31.59
C ALA A 60 -21.52 35.22 30.18
N LYS A 61 -21.87 36.18 29.30
CA LYS A 61 -21.32 36.24 27.94
C LYS A 61 -19.80 36.48 27.92
N CYS A 62 -19.27 37.31 28.82
CA CYS A 62 -17.83 37.51 28.97
C CYS A 62 -17.10 36.23 29.40
N ARG A 63 -17.70 35.37 30.22
CA ARG A 63 -17.13 34.07 30.60
C ARG A 63 -17.17 33.05 29.46
N GLU A 64 -18.28 32.99 28.72
CA GLU A 64 -18.44 32.16 27.54
C GLU A 64 -17.38 32.51 26.48
N LEU A 65 -17.24 33.79 26.12
CA LEU A 65 -16.21 34.28 25.20
C LEU A 65 -14.79 34.01 25.72
N ASN A 66 -14.54 34.18 27.03
CA ASN A 66 -13.24 33.85 27.62
C ASN A 66 -12.94 32.34 27.55
N ALA A 67 -13.95 31.47 27.68
CA ALA A 67 -13.79 30.03 27.52
C ALA A 67 -13.52 29.65 26.05
N GLU A 68 -14.25 30.25 25.09
CA GLU A 68 -13.98 30.10 23.66
C GLU A 68 -12.57 30.55 23.28
N ILE A 69 -12.08 31.68 23.83
CA ILE A 69 -10.72 32.17 23.61
C ILE A 69 -9.67 31.16 24.12
N VAL A 70 -9.88 30.56 25.29
CA VAL A 70 -8.97 29.53 25.84
C VAL A 70 -9.01 28.23 25.03
N VAL A 71 -10.19 27.81 24.58
CA VAL A 71 -10.34 26.63 23.70
C VAL A 71 -9.69 26.87 22.34
N ASN A 72 -9.83 28.06 21.77
CA ASN A 72 -9.26 28.38 20.47
C ASN A 72 -7.75 28.64 20.54
N SER A 73 -7.22 29.21 21.63
CA SER A 73 -5.76 29.31 21.81
C SER A 73 -5.10 27.94 21.98
N ALA A 74 -5.75 27.00 22.67
CA ALA A 74 -5.31 25.61 22.74
C ALA A 74 -5.29 24.94 21.36
N LYS A 75 -6.34 25.09 20.54
CA LYS A 75 -6.36 24.60 19.14
C LYS A 75 -5.23 25.19 18.30
N VAL A 76 -5.00 26.51 18.40
CA VAL A 76 -3.91 27.19 17.66
C VAL A 76 -2.53 26.67 18.10
N ALA A 77 -2.31 26.47 19.40
CA ALA A 77 -1.07 25.87 19.90
C ALA A 77 -0.85 24.44 19.38
N THR A 78 -1.91 23.62 19.30
CA THR A 78 -1.83 22.27 18.72
C THR A 78 -1.54 22.30 17.22
N ALA A 79 -2.19 23.21 16.46
CA ALA A 79 -1.95 23.36 15.02
C ALA A 79 -0.53 23.87 14.71
N LEU A 80 -0.01 24.81 15.52
CA LEU A 80 1.38 25.26 15.43
C LEU A 80 2.36 24.13 15.70
N LYS A 81 2.10 23.29 16.71
CA LYS A 81 2.95 22.13 16.99
C LYS A 81 2.95 21.12 15.83
N LEU A 82 1.78 20.75 15.32
CA LEU A 82 1.68 19.84 14.17
C LEU A 82 2.45 20.38 12.95
N SER A 83 2.28 21.66 12.62
CA SER A 83 3.05 22.33 11.55
C SER A 83 4.56 22.32 11.77
N GLN A 84 5.02 22.37 13.04
CA GLN A 84 6.43 22.27 13.39
C GLN A 84 6.95 20.82 13.27
N ASP A 85 6.19 19.84 13.74
CA ASP A 85 6.50 18.40 13.63
C ASP A 85 6.54 17.98 12.13
N ASP A 86 5.57 18.43 11.32
CA ASP A 86 5.53 18.27 9.86
C ASP A 86 6.78 18.88 9.20
N GLN A 87 7.18 20.09 9.58
CA GLN A 87 8.36 20.75 9.02
C GLN A 87 9.66 19.98 9.34
N THR A 88 9.77 19.33 10.50
CA THR A 88 10.91 18.44 10.78
C THR A 88 10.89 17.16 9.93
N THR A 89 9.71 16.63 9.64
CA THR A 89 9.51 15.45 8.79
C THR A 89 9.82 15.76 7.32
N ILE A 90 9.44 16.95 6.84
CA ILE A 90 9.82 17.44 5.51
C ILE A 90 11.34 17.61 5.40
N ALA A 91 12.01 18.03 6.48
CA ALA A 91 13.46 18.19 6.51
C ALA A 91 14.22 16.85 6.50
N SER A 92 13.73 15.82 7.20
CA SER A 92 14.33 14.47 7.13
C SER A 92 14.14 13.83 5.76
N LEU A 93 12.93 13.87 5.19
CA LEU A 93 12.63 13.32 3.87
C LEU A 93 13.46 14.00 2.76
N LYS A 94 13.64 15.32 2.79
CA LYS A 94 14.54 16.03 1.85
C LYS A 94 15.99 15.52 1.95
N LYS A 95 16.49 15.29 3.17
CA LYS A 95 17.84 14.76 3.41
C LYS A 95 17.99 13.30 2.97
N GLU A 96 16.91 12.53 2.93
CA GLU A 96 16.89 11.18 2.37
C GLU A 96 16.85 11.17 0.84
N ILE A 97 16.09 12.09 0.23
CA ILE A 97 16.12 12.33 -1.22
C ILE A 97 17.54 12.74 -1.66
N GLU A 98 18.22 13.65 -0.98
CA GLU A 98 19.61 14.01 -1.27
C GLU A 98 20.60 12.83 -1.19
N LYS A 99 20.38 11.89 -0.25
CA LYS A 99 21.18 10.65 -0.18
C LYS A 99 20.86 9.74 -1.37
N ALA A 100 19.59 9.58 -1.73
CA ALA A 100 19.16 8.74 -2.85
C ALA A 100 19.78 9.22 -4.17
N TRP A 101 19.73 10.54 -4.44
CA TRP A 101 20.41 11.14 -5.60
C TRP A 101 21.91 10.84 -5.62
N LYS A 102 22.63 11.07 -4.51
CA LYS A 102 24.06 10.74 -4.42
C LYS A 102 24.39 9.26 -4.58
N MET A 103 23.47 8.35 -4.25
CA MET A 103 23.61 6.92 -4.53
C MET A 103 23.38 6.60 -6.00
N VAL A 104 22.43 7.27 -6.68
CA VAL A 104 22.23 7.16 -8.13
C VAL A 104 23.44 7.69 -8.89
N ASP A 105 23.93 8.89 -8.56
CA ASP A 105 25.15 9.45 -9.14
C ASP A 105 26.33 8.47 -8.99
N SER A 106 26.55 7.96 -7.78
CA SER A 106 27.61 6.98 -7.49
C SER A 106 27.39 5.60 -8.12
N ALA A 107 26.18 5.25 -8.55
CA ALA A 107 25.92 4.03 -9.31
C ALA A 107 26.25 4.25 -10.80
N TYR A 108 25.79 5.37 -11.37
CA TYR A 108 26.09 5.78 -12.75
C TYR A 108 27.61 5.91 -13.00
N ASP A 109 28.32 6.52 -12.06
CA ASP A 109 29.78 6.68 -12.09
C ASP A 109 30.55 5.34 -12.08
N LYS A 110 29.95 4.27 -11.53
CA LYS A 110 30.50 2.91 -11.54
C LYS A 110 30.12 2.17 -12.81
N GLU A 111 28.88 2.32 -13.27
CA GLU A 111 28.38 1.75 -14.53
C GLU A 111 29.21 2.25 -15.72
N GLN A 112 29.54 3.54 -15.74
CA GLN A 112 30.37 4.14 -16.80
C GLN A 112 31.79 3.56 -16.83
N LYS A 113 32.45 3.44 -15.67
CA LYS A 113 33.78 2.81 -15.53
C LYS A 113 33.75 1.32 -15.91
N ALA A 114 32.65 0.61 -15.62
CA ALA A 114 32.45 -0.77 -16.06
C ALA A 114 32.31 -0.86 -17.60
N LYS A 115 31.56 0.04 -18.25
CA LYS A 115 31.47 0.12 -19.72
C LYS A 115 32.83 0.37 -20.37
N GLU A 116 33.61 1.32 -19.83
CA GLU A 116 34.98 1.62 -20.29
C GLU A 116 35.90 0.39 -20.16
N THR A 117 35.85 -0.31 -19.03
CA THR A 117 36.61 -1.55 -18.81
C THR A 117 36.21 -2.67 -19.79
N ILE A 118 34.90 -2.82 -20.06
CA ILE A 118 34.38 -3.81 -21.02
C ILE A 118 34.83 -3.48 -22.46
N LEU A 119 34.97 -2.20 -22.82
CA LEU A 119 35.49 -1.80 -24.14
C LEU A 119 36.98 -2.15 -24.27
N ALA A 120 37.80 -1.83 -23.26
CA ALA A 120 39.22 -2.17 -23.26
C ALA A 120 39.46 -3.69 -23.36
N LEU A 121 38.73 -4.50 -22.58
CA LEU A 121 38.83 -5.96 -22.63
C LEU A 121 38.38 -6.54 -23.99
N LYS A 122 37.40 -5.93 -24.67
CA LYS A 122 37.01 -6.33 -26.04
C LYS A 122 38.10 -6.05 -27.06
N GLU A 123 38.80 -4.91 -26.94
CA GLU A 123 39.93 -4.58 -27.80
C GLU A 123 41.12 -5.53 -27.56
N GLU A 124 41.41 -5.85 -26.29
CA GLU A 124 42.44 -6.81 -25.92
C GLU A 124 42.14 -8.23 -26.44
N ILE A 125 40.89 -8.70 -26.35
CA ILE A 125 40.45 -9.97 -26.95
C ILE A 125 40.68 -9.97 -28.48
N VAL A 126 40.35 -8.89 -29.19
CA VAL A 126 40.59 -8.79 -30.65
C VAL A 126 42.09 -8.84 -30.98
N ASN A 127 42.94 -8.21 -30.16
CA ASN A 127 44.38 -8.22 -30.35
C ASN A 127 45.02 -9.58 -30.04
N LEU A 128 44.57 -10.27 -28.98
CA LEU A 128 44.99 -11.64 -28.64
C LEU A 128 44.52 -12.66 -29.69
N THR A 129 43.30 -12.51 -30.23
CA THR A 129 42.78 -13.40 -31.29
C THR A 129 43.67 -13.36 -32.53
N LYS A 130 44.07 -12.16 -32.99
CA LYS A 130 45.03 -12.00 -34.10
C LYS A 130 46.41 -12.62 -33.82
N LEU A 131 46.84 -12.65 -32.55
CA LEU A 131 48.11 -13.24 -32.15
C LEU A 131 48.06 -14.77 -32.23
N VAL A 132 46.94 -15.37 -31.83
CA VAL A 132 46.69 -16.83 -31.93
C VAL A 132 46.58 -17.28 -33.38
N GLU A 133 45.93 -16.51 -34.25
CA GLU A 133 45.84 -16.80 -35.70
C GLU A 133 47.21 -16.87 -36.41
N GLN A 134 48.25 -16.26 -35.85
CA GLN A 134 49.62 -16.26 -36.40
C GLN A 134 50.51 -17.39 -35.86
N GLY A 135 50.06 -18.13 -34.84
CA GLY A 135 50.89 -19.05 -34.06
C GLY A 135 50.56 -20.54 -34.24
N SER A 136 50.80 -21.13 -35.41
CA SER A 136 50.69 -22.59 -35.59
C SER A 136 51.90 -23.19 -36.33
N GLY A 137 52.67 -24.04 -35.64
CA GLY A 137 53.89 -24.63 -36.22
C GLY A 137 54.53 -25.75 -35.40
N LEU A 138 54.56 -26.94 -36.03
CA LEU A 138 55.46 -28.09 -35.82
C LEU A 138 55.18 -29.14 -34.71
N SER A 139 55.33 -30.39 -35.18
CA SER A 139 55.43 -31.68 -34.47
C SER A 139 56.81 -31.79 -33.75
N MET A 140 57.22 -32.82 -32.97
CA MET A 140 57.04 -34.27 -33.13
C MET A 140 57.66 -35.05 -31.93
N ASP A 141 56.97 -36.01 -31.30
CA ASP A 141 57.62 -37.17 -30.61
C ASP A 141 56.62 -38.31 -30.24
N GLN A 142 56.27 -39.18 -31.20
CA GLN A 142 54.99 -39.89 -31.17
C GLN A 142 54.84 -41.13 -30.25
N HIS A 143 55.71 -41.38 -29.25
CA HIS A 143 55.53 -42.52 -28.33
C HIS A 143 55.47 -42.23 -26.83
N SER A 144 56.07 -41.16 -26.30
CA SER A 144 55.53 -40.58 -25.05
C SER A 144 54.17 -39.94 -25.38
N ASN A 145 54.11 -39.17 -26.47
CA ASN A 145 52.90 -38.48 -26.90
C ASN A 145 51.68 -39.39 -27.13
N ILE A 146 51.77 -40.71 -27.35
CA ILE A 146 50.52 -41.51 -27.37
C ILE A 146 49.93 -41.64 -25.96
N ARG A 147 50.76 -41.82 -24.92
CA ARG A 147 50.30 -41.81 -23.53
C ARG A 147 49.94 -40.39 -23.08
N ASP A 148 50.76 -39.41 -23.46
CA ASP A 148 50.56 -38.03 -23.06
C ASP A 148 49.39 -37.37 -23.82
N LEU A 149 49.11 -37.74 -25.08
CA LEU A 149 47.89 -37.36 -25.81
C LEU A 149 46.65 -38.12 -25.33
N LEU A 150 46.77 -39.36 -24.85
CA LEU A 150 45.63 -40.03 -24.18
C LEU A 150 45.28 -39.32 -22.86
N ARG A 151 46.30 -38.96 -22.08
CA ARG A 151 46.16 -38.18 -20.86
C ARG A 151 45.62 -36.77 -21.14
N PHE A 152 46.22 -36.04 -22.09
CA PHE A 152 45.79 -34.72 -22.52
C PHE A 152 44.38 -34.76 -23.14
N LYS A 153 44.02 -35.81 -23.88
CA LYS A 153 42.64 -36.05 -24.33
C LYS A 153 41.71 -36.23 -23.13
N GLU A 154 42.07 -36.99 -22.10
CA GLU A 154 41.24 -37.12 -20.90
C GLU A 154 41.13 -35.82 -20.10
N GLU A 155 42.21 -35.04 -19.99
CA GLU A 155 42.25 -33.75 -19.33
C GLU A 155 41.40 -32.73 -20.12
N VAL A 156 41.61 -32.57 -21.42
CA VAL A 156 40.78 -31.74 -22.32
C VAL A 156 39.32 -32.24 -22.40
N THR A 157 39.05 -33.55 -22.27
CA THR A 157 37.67 -34.06 -22.19
C THR A 157 37.01 -33.65 -20.88
N LYS A 158 37.72 -33.71 -19.74
CA LYS A 158 37.24 -33.24 -18.44
C LYS A 158 37.03 -31.72 -18.46
N GLU A 159 37.94 -30.96 -19.04
CA GLU A 159 37.80 -29.50 -19.24
C GLU A 159 36.60 -29.18 -20.13
N ARG A 160 36.45 -29.85 -21.28
CA ARG A 160 35.27 -29.73 -22.16
C ARG A 160 33.97 -30.00 -21.40
N ASP A 161 33.92 -31.04 -20.57
CA ASP A 161 32.71 -31.44 -19.85
C ASP A 161 32.42 -30.52 -18.65
N GLN A 162 33.45 -29.96 -18.02
CA GLN A 162 33.32 -28.89 -17.03
C GLN A 162 32.81 -27.59 -17.68
N LEU A 163 33.41 -27.16 -18.77
CA LEU A 163 32.99 -25.98 -19.55
C LEU A 163 31.58 -26.16 -20.14
N LEU A 164 31.19 -27.37 -20.55
CA LEU A 164 29.80 -27.67 -20.93
C LEU A 164 28.85 -27.55 -19.74
N SER A 165 29.20 -28.07 -18.56
CA SER A 165 28.40 -27.89 -17.33
C SER A 165 28.27 -26.42 -16.93
N GLU A 166 29.34 -25.64 -17.09
CA GLU A 166 29.35 -24.20 -16.82
C GLU A 166 28.52 -23.42 -17.85
N VAL A 167 28.65 -23.70 -19.15
CA VAL A 167 27.81 -23.12 -20.21
C VAL A 167 26.33 -23.46 -20.01
N VAL A 168 25.98 -24.66 -19.52
CA VAL A 168 24.60 -25.00 -19.16
C VAL A 168 24.11 -24.13 -17.99
N LYS A 169 24.85 -24.06 -16.88
CA LYS A 169 24.50 -23.21 -15.71
C LYS A 169 24.39 -21.73 -16.07
N LEU A 170 25.29 -21.22 -16.92
CA LEU A 170 25.27 -19.84 -17.41
C LEU A 170 24.05 -19.58 -18.31
N ARG A 171 23.62 -20.56 -19.13
CA ARG A 171 22.38 -20.47 -19.91
C ARG A 171 21.13 -20.51 -19.04
N GLU A 172 21.08 -21.36 -18.02
CA GLU A 172 19.98 -21.42 -17.05
C GLU A 172 19.86 -20.10 -16.26
N SER A 173 20.99 -19.57 -15.77
CA SER A 173 21.07 -18.27 -15.09
C SER A 173 20.67 -17.10 -16.00
N LEU A 174 21.12 -17.11 -17.26
CA LEU A 174 20.75 -16.10 -18.25
C LEU A 174 19.24 -16.15 -18.56
N ALA A 175 18.66 -17.34 -18.68
CA ALA A 175 17.23 -17.51 -18.91
C ALA A 175 16.41 -16.97 -17.73
N GLN A 176 16.75 -17.34 -16.50
CA GLN A 176 16.10 -16.83 -15.28
C GLN A 176 16.23 -15.31 -15.15
N THR A 177 17.41 -14.75 -15.45
CA THR A 177 17.63 -13.30 -15.43
C THR A 177 16.78 -12.59 -16.50
N THR A 178 16.63 -13.19 -17.68
CA THR A 178 15.81 -12.64 -18.77
C THR A 178 14.31 -12.70 -18.43
N GLU A 179 13.85 -13.77 -17.80
CA GLU A 179 12.47 -13.90 -17.32
C GLU A 179 12.14 -12.86 -16.24
N GLN A 180 13.04 -12.68 -15.25
CA GLN A 180 12.92 -11.63 -14.23
C GLN A 180 12.96 -10.22 -14.82
N GLN A 181 13.78 -9.97 -15.85
CA GLN A 181 13.77 -8.69 -16.58
C GLN A 181 12.38 -8.46 -17.22
N GLN A 182 11.82 -9.43 -17.93
CA GLN A 182 10.51 -9.27 -18.57
C GLN A 182 9.36 -9.08 -17.57
N GLU A 183 9.42 -9.74 -16.40
CA GLU A 183 8.43 -9.55 -15.33
C GLU A 183 8.52 -8.14 -14.71
N THR A 184 9.75 -7.64 -14.47
CA THR A 184 9.96 -6.28 -13.96
C THR A 184 9.65 -5.20 -15.00
N GLU A 185 9.89 -5.43 -16.29
CA GLU A 185 9.49 -4.53 -17.38
C GLU A 185 7.96 -4.42 -17.47
N ARG A 186 7.21 -5.53 -17.41
CA ARG A 186 5.74 -5.48 -17.36
C ARG A 186 5.21 -4.76 -16.12
N SER A 187 5.77 -5.05 -14.94
CA SER A 187 5.35 -4.36 -13.71
C SER A 187 5.62 -2.86 -13.76
N LYS A 188 6.70 -2.44 -14.43
CA LYS A 188 6.99 -1.03 -14.72
C LYS A 188 5.97 -0.43 -15.69
N GLU A 189 5.63 -1.12 -16.78
CA GLU A 189 4.62 -0.63 -17.75
C GLU A 189 3.22 -0.48 -17.10
N GLU A 190 2.81 -1.43 -16.27
CA GLU A 190 1.57 -1.33 -15.48
C GLU A 190 1.60 -0.14 -14.51
N ALA A 191 2.73 0.10 -13.84
CA ALA A 191 2.91 1.25 -12.95
C ALA A 191 2.91 2.59 -13.72
N GLU A 192 3.56 2.67 -14.88
CA GLU A 192 3.55 3.87 -15.74
C GLU A 192 2.15 4.17 -16.28
N HIS A 193 1.37 3.13 -16.65
CA HIS A 193 -0.03 3.28 -17.04
C HIS A 193 -0.90 3.78 -15.88
N ALA A 194 -0.74 3.23 -14.67
CA ALA A 194 -1.45 3.68 -13.48
C ALA A 194 -1.09 5.14 -13.12
N ILE A 195 0.17 5.53 -13.22
CA ILE A 195 0.62 6.93 -13.04
C ILE A 195 -0.06 7.85 -14.06
N SER A 196 -0.15 7.44 -15.34
CA SER A 196 -0.85 8.23 -16.37
C SER A 196 -2.34 8.40 -16.06
N GLN A 197 -3.02 7.36 -15.58
CA GLN A 197 -4.41 7.42 -15.14
C GLN A 197 -4.59 8.39 -13.95
N PHE A 198 -3.76 8.28 -12.91
CA PHE A 198 -3.82 9.19 -11.76
C PHE A 198 -3.52 10.66 -12.15
N GLN A 199 -2.60 10.91 -13.10
CA GLN A 199 -2.37 12.25 -13.64
C GLN A 199 -3.62 12.82 -14.33
N GLN A 200 -4.34 12.01 -15.11
CA GLN A 200 -5.61 12.42 -15.72
C GLN A 200 -6.70 12.69 -14.68
N GLU A 201 -6.83 11.84 -13.65
CA GLU A 201 -7.78 12.07 -12.55
C GLU A 201 -7.46 13.37 -11.79
N ILE A 202 -6.19 13.60 -11.42
CA ILE A 202 -5.75 14.84 -10.76
C ILE A 202 -6.11 16.06 -11.61
N GLN A 203 -5.85 16.01 -12.92
CA GLN A 203 -6.19 17.10 -13.83
C GLN A 203 -7.71 17.34 -13.93
N GLN A 204 -8.52 16.29 -13.90
CA GLN A 204 -9.99 16.40 -13.84
C GLN A 204 -10.44 17.04 -12.52
N ARG A 205 -9.98 16.55 -11.36
CA ARG A 205 -10.31 17.12 -10.04
C ARG A 205 -9.89 18.58 -9.90
N GLN A 206 -8.74 18.97 -10.46
CA GLN A 206 -8.26 20.35 -10.47
C GLN A 206 -9.17 21.26 -11.33
N ASN A 207 -9.69 20.74 -12.45
CA ASN A 207 -10.66 21.44 -13.29
C ASN A 207 -12.03 21.58 -12.59
N GLU A 208 -12.47 20.55 -11.87
CA GLU A 208 -13.69 20.59 -11.05
C GLU A 208 -13.58 21.61 -9.91
N ALA A 209 -12.50 21.55 -9.12
CA ALA A 209 -12.23 22.51 -8.05
C ALA A 209 -12.19 23.96 -8.57
N SER A 210 -11.61 24.17 -9.76
CA SER A 210 -11.57 25.47 -10.43
C SER A 210 -12.95 25.97 -10.89
N ARG A 211 -13.88 25.06 -11.22
CA ARG A 211 -15.29 25.39 -11.54
C ARG A 211 -16.08 25.74 -10.28
N GLU A 212 -15.97 24.94 -9.23
CA GLU A 212 -16.66 25.18 -7.96
C GLU A 212 -16.13 26.44 -7.24
N PHE A 213 -14.82 26.75 -7.34
CA PHE A 213 -14.28 28.02 -6.87
C PHE A 213 -14.96 29.21 -7.56
N ARG A 214 -15.13 29.16 -8.89
CA ARG A 214 -15.84 30.20 -9.66
C ARG A 214 -17.36 30.24 -9.38
N LYS A 215 -17.98 29.11 -9.00
CA LYS A 215 -19.38 29.06 -8.51
C LYS A 215 -19.47 29.79 -7.16
N LYS A 216 -18.56 29.46 -6.23
CA LYS A 216 -18.43 30.09 -4.91
C LYS A 216 -18.22 31.60 -5.01
N GLU A 217 -17.27 32.07 -5.83
CA GLU A 217 -17.01 33.51 -6.00
C GLU A 217 -18.23 34.31 -6.50
N LYS A 218 -19.11 33.68 -7.31
CA LYS A 218 -20.36 34.31 -7.75
C LYS A 218 -21.37 34.37 -6.61
N LEU A 219 -21.60 33.25 -5.93
CA LEU A 219 -22.51 33.18 -4.79
C LEU A 219 -22.08 34.10 -3.64
N GLU A 220 -20.78 34.28 -3.39
CA GLU A 220 -20.28 35.25 -2.40
C GLU A 220 -20.51 36.71 -2.82
N LYS A 221 -20.52 37.03 -4.13
CA LYS A 221 -20.85 38.36 -4.65
C LYS A 221 -22.36 38.62 -4.59
N GLU A 222 -23.16 37.63 -4.97
CA GLU A 222 -24.63 37.67 -4.87
C GLU A 222 -25.08 37.81 -3.41
N LEU A 223 -24.48 37.06 -2.47
CA LEU A 223 -24.76 37.18 -1.03
C LEU A 223 -24.37 38.55 -0.48
N LYS A 224 -23.23 39.12 -0.89
CA LYS A 224 -22.82 40.48 -0.50
C LYS A 224 -23.77 41.55 -1.05
N GLN A 225 -24.29 41.38 -2.27
CA GLN A 225 -25.29 42.29 -2.83
C GLN A 225 -26.61 42.20 -2.04
N ILE A 226 -27.12 40.99 -1.79
CA ILE A 226 -28.36 40.77 -1.03
C ILE A 226 -28.24 41.32 0.41
N GLN A 227 -27.08 41.18 1.04
CA GLN A 227 -26.80 41.80 2.35
C GLN A 227 -26.87 43.33 2.27
N ALA A 228 -26.23 43.96 1.28
CA ALA A 228 -26.27 45.41 1.11
C ALA A 228 -27.68 45.94 0.77
N ASP A 229 -28.43 45.21 -0.05
CA ASP A 229 -29.83 45.51 -0.38
C ASP A 229 -30.72 45.40 0.87
N MET A 230 -30.53 44.36 1.70
CA MET A 230 -31.23 44.19 2.97
C MET A 230 -30.90 45.30 3.97
N ASP A 231 -29.62 45.66 4.13
CA ASP A 231 -29.21 46.76 5.01
C ASP A 231 -29.79 48.10 4.55
N SER A 232 -29.82 48.35 3.23
CA SER A 232 -30.49 49.50 2.63
C SER A 232 -31.98 49.54 2.97
N ARG A 233 -32.72 48.45 2.72
CA ARG A 233 -34.13 48.32 3.12
C ARG A 233 -34.34 48.47 4.62
N GLN A 234 -33.41 48.00 5.45
CA GLN A 234 -33.49 48.16 6.90
C GLN A 234 -33.28 49.62 7.34
N THR A 235 -32.52 50.44 6.60
CA THR A 235 -32.45 51.90 6.84
C THR A 235 -33.72 52.62 6.36
N GLU A 236 -34.27 52.24 5.20
CA GLU A 236 -35.55 52.77 4.67
C GLU A 236 -36.71 52.49 5.64
N ILE A 237 -36.83 51.26 6.17
CA ILE A 237 -37.81 50.89 7.19
C ILE A 237 -37.66 51.77 8.45
N LYS A 238 -36.43 52.02 8.91
CA LYS A 238 -36.18 52.89 10.08
C LYS A 238 -36.59 54.35 9.79
N ALA A 239 -36.34 54.86 8.59
CA ALA A 239 -36.77 56.20 8.19
C ALA A 239 -38.30 56.32 8.12
N LEU A 240 -38.98 55.32 7.54
CA LEU A 240 -40.45 55.26 7.49
C LEU A 240 -41.07 55.12 8.90
N GLN A 241 -40.47 54.34 9.80
CA GLN A 241 -40.89 54.25 11.20
C GLN A 241 -40.78 55.60 11.92
N GLN A 242 -39.69 56.35 11.71
CA GLN A 242 -39.54 57.71 12.27
C GLN A 242 -40.55 58.70 11.67
N TYR A 243 -40.87 58.59 10.37
CA TYR A 243 -41.89 59.41 9.72
C TYR A 243 -43.29 59.13 10.31
N VAL A 244 -43.69 57.87 10.40
CA VAL A 244 -44.98 57.45 10.99
C VAL A 244 -45.10 57.91 12.45
N GLN A 245 -44.03 57.83 13.23
CA GLN A 245 -44.02 58.32 14.62
C GLN A 245 -44.24 59.84 14.69
N LYS A 246 -43.58 60.64 13.85
CA LYS A 246 -43.79 62.10 13.77
C LYS A 246 -45.22 62.45 13.38
N SER A 247 -45.76 61.82 12.32
CA SER A 247 -47.14 62.06 11.89
C SER A 247 -48.16 61.65 12.96
N LYS A 248 -47.88 60.64 13.78
CA LYS A 248 -48.71 60.26 14.94
C LYS A 248 -48.69 61.32 16.04
N GLU A 249 -47.53 61.91 16.34
CA GLU A 249 -47.40 63.01 17.30
C GLU A 249 -48.06 64.31 16.81
N GLU A 250 -48.03 64.58 15.51
CA GLU A 250 -48.76 65.69 14.87
C GLU A 250 -50.27 65.47 14.93
N LEU A 251 -50.73 64.25 14.62
CA LEU A 251 -52.15 63.89 14.69
C LEU A 251 -52.70 63.99 16.12
N GLN A 252 -51.95 63.55 17.13
CA GLN A 252 -52.33 63.74 18.55
C GLN A 252 -52.44 65.22 18.95
N LYS A 253 -51.56 66.10 18.45
CA LYS A 253 -51.66 67.55 18.69
C LYS A 253 -52.91 68.13 18.05
N LEU A 254 -53.24 67.71 16.83
CA LEU A 254 -54.46 68.13 16.12
C LEU A 254 -55.74 67.61 16.80
N GLU A 255 -55.75 66.37 17.31
CA GLU A 255 -56.86 65.82 18.10
C GLU A 255 -57.08 66.60 19.41
N GLN A 256 -55.99 66.98 20.09
CA GLN A 256 -56.08 67.80 21.30
C GLN A 256 -56.62 69.21 20.98
N GLN A 257 -56.09 69.88 19.96
CA GLN A 257 -56.61 71.18 19.51
C GLN A 257 -58.09 71.11 19.11
N LEU A 258 -58.51 70.04 18.41
CA LEU A 258 -59.92 69.81 18.06
C LEU A 258 -60.80 69.62 19.31
N LYS A 259 -60.29 68.96 20.35
CA LYS A 259 -61.00 68.79 21.63
C LYS A 259 -61.14 70.11 22.39
N GLU A 260 -60.09 70.92 22.42
CA GLU A 260 -60.10 72.26 23.02
C GLU A 260 -61.08 73.20 22.28
N GLN A 261 -61.08 73.18 20.94
CA GLN A 261 -62.03 73.95 20.11
C GLN A 261 -63.48 73.48 20.25
N LYS A 262 -63.74 72.19 20.51
CA LYS A 262 -65.08 71.70 20.85
C LYS A 262 -65.56 72.26 22.20
N ILE A 263 -64.70 72.25 23.22
CA ILE A 263 -65.03 72.80 24.55
C ILE A 263 -65.29 74.32 24.48
N LEU A 264 -64.55 75.05 23.65
CA LEU A 264 -64.80 76.47 23.40
C LEU A 264 -66.15 76.70 22.69
N ASN A 265 -66.48 75.92 21.66
CA ASN A 265 -67.79 76.01 21.00
C ASN A 265 -68.95 75.66 21.94
N GLU A 266 -68.82 74.65 22.81
CA GLU A 266 -69.86 74.32 23.80
C GLU A 266 -70.08 75.43 24.82
N ARG A 267 -69.04 76.19 25.19
CA ARG A 267 -69.17 77.38 26.06
C ARG A 267 -69.87 78.52 25.31
N ALA A 268 -69.40 78.86 24.12
CA ALA A 268 -69.99 79.91 23.29
C ALA A 268 -71.47 79.62 22.94
N ALA A 269 -71.83 78.35 22.71
CA ALA A 269 -73.22 77.94 22.50
C ALA A 269 -74.10 78.15 23.75
N LYS A 270 -73.60 77.82 24.95
CA LYS A 270 -74.31 78.06 26.22
C LYS A 270 -74.44 79.55 26.54
N GLU A 271 -73.42 80.34 26.25
CA GLU A 271 -73.48 81.81 26.37
C GLU A 271 -74.52 82.39 25.40
N LEU A 272 -74.54 81.94 24.14
CA LEU A 272 -75.54 82.32 23.15
C LEU A 272 -76.97 81.94 23.59
N GLU A 273 -77.16 80.74 24.14
CA GLU A 273 -78.45 80.26 24.67
C GLU A 273 -78.91 81.11 25.88
N GLN A 274 -77.99 81.50 26.77
CA GLN A 274 -78.29 82.44 27.86
C GLN A 274 -78.67 83.84 27.34
N PHE A 275 -77.97 84.35 26.32
CA PHE A 275 -78.33 85.63 25.68
C PHE A 275 -79.68 85.55 24.97
N GLN A 276 -80.00 84.45 24.29
CA GLN A 276 -81.32 84.22 23.68
C GLN A 276 -82.43 84.16 24.72
N MET A 277 -82.24 83.40 25.81
CA MET A 277 -83.18 83.36 26.96
C MET A 277 -83.40 84.75 27.58
N ARG A 278 -82.34 85.56 27.71
CA ARG A 278 -82.45 86.93 28.23
C ARG A 278 -83.15 87.87 27.26
N ASN A 279 -82.88 87.75 25.96
CA ASN A 279 -83.52 88.55 24.93
C ASN A 279 -85.02 88.23 24.81
N ALA A 280 -85.39 86.94 24.88
CA ALA A 280 -86.80 86.50 24.90
C ALA A 280 -87.57 87.07 26.10
N LYS A 281 -86.95 87.15 27.29
CA LYS A 281 -87.55 87.81 28.46
C LYS A 281 -87.74 89.32 28.24
N LEU A 282 -86.70 90.02 27.78
CA LEU A 282 -86.80 91.46 27.47
C LEU A 282 -87.84 91.76 26.38
N GLN A 283 -88.01 90.83 25.42
CA GLN A 283 -89.05 90.93 24.41
C GLN A 283 -90.45 90.73 25.02
N GLN A 284 -90.63 89.72 25.89
CA GLN A 284 -91.89 89.51 26.62
C GLN A 284 -92.24 90.69 27.55
N GLU A 285 -91.24 91.29 28.21
CA GLU A 285 -91.39 92.51 29.02
C GLU A 285 -91.80 93.71 28.15
N ASN A 286 -91.19 93.90 26.97
CA ASN A 286 -91.61 94.91 25.99
C ASN A 286 -93.03 94.67 25.45
N GLU A 287 -93.41 93.43 25.17
CA GLU A 287 -94.76 93.07 24.71
C GLU A 287 -95.81 93.35 25.81
N GLN A 288 -95.49 93.06 27.08
CA GLN A 288 -96.32 93.46 28.23
C GLN A 288 -96.42 94.98 28.38
N HIS A 289 -95.31 95.71 28.27
CA HIS A 289 -95.34 97.17 28.31
C HIS A 289 -96.13 97.79 27.14
N SER A 290 -96.04 97.20 25.94
CA SER A 290 -96.85 97.60 24.78
C SER A 290 -98.33 97.39 25.04
N LEU A 291 -98.73 96.23 25.60
CA LEU A 291 -100.12 95.93 25.97
C LEU A 291 -100.66 96.90 27.03
N VAL A 292 -99.85 97.27 28.03
CA VAL A 292 -100.23 98.27 29.05
C VAL A 292 -100.38 99.66 28.42
N CYS A 293 -99.48 100.07 27.54
CA CYS A 293 -99.60 101.32 26.79
C CYS A 293 -100.83 101.33 25.87
N GLU A 294 -101.18 100.20 25.25
CA GLU A 294 -102.36 100.07 24.40
C GLU A 294 -103.66 100.09 25.23
N GLN A 295 -103.70 99.43 26.39
CA GLN A 295 -104.81 99.54 27.34
C GLN A 295 -105.00 100.97 27.86
N LEU A 296 -103.92 101.68 28.19
CA LEU A 296 -103.97 103.10 28.57
C LEU A 296 -104.38 104.01 27.40
N SER A 297 -104.03 103.64 26.16
CA SER A 297 -104.51 104.33 24.95
C SER A 297 -106.02 104.11 24.75
N GLN A 298 -106.51 102.89 24.92
CA GLN A 298 -107.93 102.54 24.82
C GLN A 298 -108.76 103.17 25.96
N GLU A 299 -108.25 103.22 27.20
CA GLU A 299 -108.89 104.01 28.28
C GLU A 299 -108.98 105.50 27.93
N ASN A 300 -107.91 106.10 27.38
CA ASN A 300 -107.93 107.50 26.97
C ASN A 300 -108.88 107.74 25.78
N GLN A 301 -109.01 106.77 24.87
CA GLN A 301 -109.99 106.83 23.78
C GLN A 301 -111.43 106.68 24.30
N GLN A 302 -111.70 105.80 25.28
CA GLN A 302 -113.02 105.71 25.94
C GLN A 302 -113.36 107.02 26.66
N LYS A 303 -112.44 107.56 27.47
CA LYS A 303 -112.61 108.84 28.19
C LYS A 303 -112.73 110.04 27.24
N ALA A 304 -112.21 109.95 26.02
CA ALA A 304 -112.42 110.94 24.95
C ALA A 304 -113.75 110.76 24.20
N LEU A 305 -114.26 109.53 24.10
CA LEU A 305 -115.55 109.21 23.47
C LEU A 305 -116.75 109.55 24.39
N GLU A 306 -116.59 109.46 25.70
CA GLU A 306 -117.59 109.90 26.70
C GLU A 306 -117.87 111.42 26.67
N LEU A 307 -117.11 112.21 25.90
CA LEU A 307 -117.18 113.68 25.87
C LEU A 307 -117.76 114.27 24.57
N LYS A 308 -118.26 113.46 23.62
CA LYS A 308 -118.93 113.95 22.39
C LYS A 308 -120.04 113.02 21.85
N GLN A 309 -121.29 113.27 22.22
CA GLN A 309 -122.48 112.95 21.40
C GLN A 309 -123.61 113.97 21.65
N SER A 310 -124.38 114.31 20.61
CA SER A 310 -125.21 115.52 20.59
C SER A 310 -126.61 115.33 19.97
N ILE A 311 -127.64 115.78 20.69
CA ILE A 311 -128.58 116.88 20.32
C ILE A 311 -128.49 117.38 18.85
N HIS A 312 -129.58 117.54 18.07
CA HIS A 312 -131.03 117.45 18.35
C HIS A 312 -131.85 116.81 17.19
N THR A 313 -133.09 117.27 16.98
CA THR A 313 -134.21 116.74 16.18
C THR A 313 -134.59 117.58 14.93
N CYS A 314 -135.36 116.97 14.00
CA CYS A 314 -136.65 117.40 13.38
C CYS A 314 -137.19 118.85 13.64
N GLU A 315 -138.01 119.53 12.79
CA GLU A 315 -138.96 119.13 11.71
C GLU A 315 -138.96 120.09 10.45
N GLN A 316 -140.11 120.32 9.77
CA GLN A 316 -140.33 121.00 8.46
C GLN A 316 -141.05 122.39 8.64
N GLU A 317 -141.52 123.24 7.68
CA GLU A 317 -141.69 123.35 6.19
C GLU A 317 -142.02 124.86 5.85
N GLN A 318 -142.35 125.46 4.67
CA GLN A 318 -142.48 125.15 3.22
C GLN A 318 -142.45 126.48 2.35
N ILE A 319 -143.32 126.61 1.32
CA ILE A 319 -143.73 127.77 0.50
C ILE A 319 -142.75 128.35 -0.56
N HIS A 320 -142.77 127.67 -1.72
CA HIS A 320 -142.97 128.22 -3.08
C HIS A 320 -141.89 129.05 -3.85
N LYS A 321 -141.32 128.37 -4.86
CA LYS A 321 -141.40 128.72 -6.31
C LYS A 321 -140.75 130.02 -6.83
N LYS A 322 -139.41 130.02 -6.82
CA LYS A 322 -138.59 130.39 -8.01
C LYS A 322 -137.40 129.44 -8.25
N LEU A 323 -137.46 128.21 -7.70
CA LEU A 323 -136.30 127.31 -7.58
C LEU A 323 -136.23 126.16 -8.62
N HIS A 324 -137.28 125.97 -9.44
CA HIS A 324 -137.44 124.75 -10.24
C HIS A 324 -136.32 124.48 -11.26
N HIS A 325 -135.64 125.52 -11.78
CA HIS A 325 -134.52 125.31 -12.73
C HIS A 325 -133.21 124.92 -12.02
N THR A 326 -132.99 125.40 -10.79
CA THR A 326 -131.84 125.01 -9.95
C THR A 326 -132.08 123.66 -9.25
N GLU A 327 -133.32 123.27 -9.02
CA GLU A 327 -133.66 121.95 -8.47
C GLU A 327 -133.40 120.81 -9.46
N ASP A 328 -133.76 120.97 -10.73
CA ASP A 328 -133.50 119.96 -11.77
C ASP A 328 -131.98 119.78 -12.01
N GLN A 329 -131.23 120.89 -12.16
CA GLN A 329 -129.76 120.85 -12.26
C GLN A 329 -129.09 120.27 -11.01
N LYS A 330 -129.64 120.54 -9.82
CA LYS A 330 -129.17 119.92 -8.57
C LYS A 330 -129.45 118.42 -8.57
N ALA A 331 -130.64 117.97 -9.01
CA ALA A 331 -131.00 116.56 -9.03
C ALA A 331 -130.11 115.73 -9.96
N GLU A 332 -129.79 116.24 -11.16
CA GLU A 332 -128.81 115.61 -12.06
C GLU A 332 -127.41 115.53 -11.42
N VAL A 333 -126.96 116.61 -10.77
CA VAL A 333 -125.67 116.61 -10.03
C VAL A 333 -125.68 115.66 -8.83
N GLU A 334 -126.79 115.54 -8.10
CA GLU A 334 -126.97 114.61 -6.98
C GLU A 334 -126.97 113.14 -7.47
N GLN A 335 -127.60 112.86 -8.62
CA GLN A 335 -127.58 111.53 -9.26
C GLN A 335 -126.20 111.17 -9.84
N HIS A 336 -125.50 112.12 -10.45
CA HIS A 336 -124.12 111.95 -10.88
C HIS A 336 -123.17 111.73 -9.68
N LYS A 337 -123.36 112.47 -8.60
CA LYS A 337 -122.63 112.29 -7.33
C LYS A 337 -122.89 110.91 -6.71
N GLU A 338 -124.11 110.39 -6.74
CA GLU A 338 -124.42 109.05 -6.21
C GLU A 338 -123.94 107.92 -7.13
N THR A 339 -123.96 108.08 -8.46
CA THR A 339 -123.34 107.11 -9.38
C THR A 339 -121.81 107.12 -9.28
N LEU A 340 -121.18 108.29 -9.14
CA LEU A 340 -119.74 108.41 -8.89
C LEU A 340 -119.33 107.80 -7.54
N LYS A 341 -120.11 108.00 -6.46
CA LYS A 341 -119.93 107.27 -5.18
C LYS A 341 -119.96 105.75 -5.38
N ASN A 342 -120.95 105.23 -6.10
CA ASN A 342 -121.06 103.78 -6.32
C ASN A 342 -119.89 103.24 -7.17
N GLN A 343 -119.39 104.02 -8.13
CA GLN A 343 -118.16 103.70 -8.86
C GLN A 343 -116.91 103.75 -7.97
N ILE A 344 -116.79 104.74 -7.07
CA ILE A 344 -115.72 104.83 -6.08
C ILE A 344 -115.74 103.61 -5.16
N VAL A 345 -116.89 103.25 -4.58
CA VAL A 345 -117.04 102.04 -3.72
C VAL A 345 -116.77 100.74 -4.49
N GLY A 346 -117.05 100.70 -5.80
CA GLY A 346 -116.65 99.61 -6.68
C GLY A 346 -115.12 99.50 -6.81
N LEU A 347 -114.48 100.60 -7.21
CA LEU A 347 -113.02 100.70 -7.37
C LEU A 347 -112.27 100.47 -6.05
N GLU A 348 -112.79 100.95 -4.92
CA GLU A 348 -112.24 100.68 -3.59
C GLU A 348 -112.25 99.18 -3.26
N ARG A 349 -113.33 98.46 -3.61
CA ARG A 349 -113.41 97.00 -3.44
C ARG A 349 -112.48 96.25 -4.39
N GLU A 350 -112.34 96.70 -5.63
CA GLU A 350 -111.38 96.11 -6.58
C GLU A 350 -109.92 96.34 -6.15
N VAL A 351 -109.60 97.55 -5.67
CA VAL A 351 -108.30 97.88 -5.09
C VAL A 351 -108.02 97.02 -3.85
N GLU A 352 -109.00 96.84 -2.95
CA GLU A 352 -108.82 96.02 -1.75
C GLU A 352 -108.69 94.52 -2.07
N ALA A 353 -109.45 94.01 -3.06
CA ALA A 353 -109.28 92.65 -3.58
C ALA A 353 -107.90 92.46 -4.23
N SER A 354 -107.42 93.44 -5.00
CA SER A 354 -106.11 93.45 -5.62
C SER A 354 -104.96 93.47 -4.60
N LYS A 355 -105.04 94.31 -3.55
CA LYS A 355 -104.11 94.26 -2.41
C LYS A 355 -104.09 92.88 -1.75
N LYS A 356 -105.27 92.31 -1.50
CA LYS A 356 -105.40 91.01 -0.84
C LYS A 356 -104.81 89.87 -1.69
N GLN A 357 -104.96 89.94 -3.01
CA GLN A 357 -104.29 89.00 -3.93
C GLN A 357 -102.77 89.20 -3.89
N ALA A 358 -102.28 90.43 -3.98
CA ALA A 358 -100.84 90.73 -3.90
C ALA A 358 -100.22 90.29 -2.55
N GLU A 359 -100.97 90.32 -1.45
CA GLU A 359 -100.53 89.73 -0.18
C GLU A 359 -100.43 88.20 -0.21
N LEU A 360 -101.36 87.52 -0.89
CA LEU A 360 -101.32 86.06 -1.05
C LEU A 360 -100.16 85.65 -1.97
N ASP A 361 -99.98 86.35 -3.09
CA ASP A 361 -98.88 86.13 -4.03
C ASP A 361 -97.53 86.38 -3.35
N ARG A 362 -97.41 87.43 -2.54
CA ARG A 362 -96.20 87.69 -1.74
C ARG A 362 -95.92 86.56 -0.74
N LYS A 363 -96.94 86.07 -0.03
CA LYS A 363 -96.79 84.92 0.89
C LYS A 363 -96.34 83.66 0.14
N ALA A 364 -96.90 83.39 -1.03
CA ALA A 364 -96.48 82.27 -1.89
C ALA A 364 -95.03 82.42 -2.40
N MET A 365 -94.60 83.64 -2.77
CA MET A 365 -93.19 83.90 -3.12
C MET A 365 -92.25 83.71 -1.92
N ASP A 366 -92.61 84.25 -0.75
CA ASP A 366 -91.84 84.07 0.51
C ASP A 366 -91.71 82.58 0.89
N GLU A 367 -92.73 81.78 0.61
CA GLU A 367 -92.76 80.32 0.86
C GLU A 367 -91.93 79.53 -0.15
N LEU A 368 -92.08 79.79 -1.46
CA LEU A 368 -91.25 79.20 -2.52
C LEU A 368 -89.76 79.55 -2.38
N LEU A 369 -89.43 80.75 -1.87
CA LEU A 369 -88.05 81.13 -1.57
C LEU A 369 -87.46 80.28 -0.42
N ARG A 370 -88.26 79.97 0.61
CA ARG A 370 -87.85 79.04 1.69
C ARG A 370 -87.65 77.63 1.16
N GLU A 371 -88.57 77.12 0.34
CA GLU A 371 -88.43 75.79 -0.28
C GLU A 371 -87.17 75.70 -1.15
N ARG A 372 -86.92 76.72 -1.99
CA ARG A 372 -85.68 76.85 -2.78
C ARG A 372 -84.43 76.77 -1.90
N ASP A 373 -84.41 77.48 -0.78
CA ASP A 373 -83.23 77.53 0.08
C ASP A 373 -83.03 76.25 0.91
N ILE A 374 -84.11 75.58 1.30
CA ILE A 374 -84.07 74.24 1.89
C ILE A 374 -83.55 73.22 0.86
N LEU A 375 -84.07 73.24 -0.38
CA LEU A 375 -83.63 72.39 -1.48
C LEU A 375 -82.17 72.62 -1.84
N ASN A 376 -81.73 73.87 -2.00
CA ASN A 376 -80.34 74.22 -2.29
C ASN A 376 -79.39 73.77 -1.15
N LYS A 377 -79.78 74.00 0.11
CA LYS A 377 -79.02 73.54 1.29
C LYS A 377 -78.96 72.02 1.38
N ASN A 378 -79.98 71.30 0.94
CA ASN A 378 -79.99 69.83 0.88
C ASN A 378 -79.21 69.28 -0.33
N MET A 379 -79.27 69.94 -1.49
CA MET A 379 -78.43 69.64 -2.65
C MET A 379 -76.95 69.80 -2.31
N LEU A 380 -76.57 70.90 -1.65
CA LEU A 380 -75.20 71.12 -1.18
C LEU A 380 -74.74 70.04 -0.19
N LYS A 381 -75.60 69.57 0.73
CA LYS A 381 -75.27 68.42 1.59
C LYS A 381 -75.05 67.14 0.77
N ALA A 382 -75.92 66.86 -0.20
CA ALA A 382 -75.83 65.68 -1.04
C ALA A 382 -74.56 65.68 -1.91
N VAL A 383 -74.24 66.80 -2.57
CA VAL A 383 -73.00 66.97 -3.34
C VAL A 383 -71.77 66.77 -2.45
N ASN A 384 -71.74 67.36 -1.25
CA ASN A 384 -70.64 67.16 -0.30
C ASN A 384 -70.52 65.71 0.22
N ALA A 385 -71.63 64.97 0.34
CA ALA A 385 -71.62 63.55 0.69
C ALA A 385 -71.09 62.69 -0.47
N THR A 386 -71.58 62.92 -1.69
CA THR A 386 -71.11 62.24 -2.91
C THR A 386 -69.63 62.49 -3.17
N GLN A 387 -69.14 63.71 -2.95
CA GLN A 387 -67.72 64.05 -3.07
C GLN A 387 -66.87 63.24 -2.09
N LYS A 388 -67.24 63.23 -0.80
CA LYS A 388 -66.55 62.41 0.22
C LYS A 388 -66.54 60.92 -0.13
N GLN A 389 -67.66 60.39 -0.62
CA GLN A 389 -67.75 59.00 -1.07
C GLN A 389 -66.85 58.73 -2.29
N THR A 390 -66.79 59.67 -3.23
CA THR A 390 -65.94 59.59 -4.42
C THR A 390 -64.46 59.55 -4.06
N ASP A 391 -64.02 60.40 -3.11
CA ASP A 391 -62.63 60.43 -2.67
C ASP A 391 -62.26 59.21 -1.80
N LEU A 392 -63.21 58.69 -1.01
CA LEU A 392 -63.06 57.41 -0.31
C LEU A 392 -62.90 56.24 -1.29
N VAL A 393 -63.66 56.21 -2.38
CA VAL A 393 -63.53 55.18 -3.44
C VAL A 393 -62.16 55.26 -4.12
N LYS A 394 -61.66 56.46 -4.47
CA LYS A 394 -60.30 56.63 -5.02
C LYS A 394 -59.22 56.09 -4.08
N LEU A 395 -59.37 56.35 -2.77
CA LEU A 395 -58.43 55.87 -1.75
C LEU A 395 -58.45 54.34 -1.64
N HIS A 396 -59.64 53.72 -1.69
CA HIS A 396 -59.77 52.27 -1.73
C HIS A 396 -59.24 51.64 -3.03
N GLU A 397 -59.43 52.28 -4.19
CA GLU A 397 -58.81 51.83 -5.45
C GLU A 397 -57.27 51.86 -5.37
N GLN A 398 -56.69 52.92 -4.80
CA GLN A 398 -55.23 53.00 -4.68
C GLN A 398 -54.69 51.98 -3.68
N ALA A 399 -55.36 51.79 -2.54
CA ALA A 399 -55.03 50.73 -1.59
C ALA A 399 -55.11 49.33 -2.24
N LYS A 400 -56.14 49.08 -3.05
CA LYS A 400 -56.27 47.84 -3.84
C LYS A 400 -55.10 47.65 -4.80
N ARG A 401 -54.74 48.66 -5.61
CA ARG A 401 -53.60 48.58 -6.55
C ARG A 401 -52.28 48.28 -5.84
N ASN A 402 -52.05 48.87 -4.67
CA ASN A 402 -50.86 48.61 -3.86
C ASN A 402 -50.82 47.13 -3.41
N LEU A 403 -51.93 46.62 -2.85
CA LEU A 403 -52.05 45.23 -2.41
C LEU A 403 -51.95 44.23 -3.57
N GLU A 404 -52.49 44.55 -4.75
CA GLU A 404 -52.33 43.73 -5.96
C GLU A 404 -50.85 43.64 -6.40
N GLY A 405 -50.09 44.72 -6.27
CA GLY A 405 -48.64 44.75 -6.48
C GLY A 405 -47.86 43.93 -5.45
N GLU A 406 -48.19 44.04 -4.16
CA GLU A 406 -47.60 43.23 -3.09
C GLU A 406 -47.87 41.73 -3.32
N ILE A 407 -49.11 41.36 -3.64
CA ILE A 407 -49.50 39.98 -3.97
C ILE A 407 -48.69 39.44 -5.18
N GLN A 408 -48.40 40.28 -6.19
CA GLN A 408 -47.57 39.84 -7.31
C GLN A 408 -46.11 39.65 -6.90
N ASN A 409 -45.53 40.58 -6.13
CA ASN A 409 -44.17 40.44 -5.59
C ASN A 409 -44.01 39.15 -4.76
N TYR A 410 -45.00 38.81 -3.92
CA TYR A 410 -45.00 37.56 -3.15
C TYR A 410 -45.13 36.30 -4.02
N LYS A 411 -45.89 36.34 -5.14
CA LYS A 411 -45.94 35.22 -6.11
C LYS A 411 -44.59 35.02 -6.80
N ASP A 412 -43.95 36.11 -7.24
CA ASP A 412 -42.69 36.05 -7.95
C ASP A 412 -41.57 35.53 -7.03
N GLU A 413 -41.54 35.98 -5.77
CA GLU A 413 -40.62 35.46 -4.77
C GLU A 413 -40.89 33.99 -4.45
N ALA A 414 -42.15 33.58 -4.26
CA ALA A 414 -42.51 32.17 -4.09
C ALA A 414 -42.09 31.31 -5.30
N GLN A 415 -42.07 31.86 -6.52
CA GLN A 415 -41.56 31.17 -7.71
C GLN A 415 -40.01 31.07 -7.71
N LYS A 416 -39.28 32.08 -7.21
CA LYS A 416 -37.83 31.99 -7.00
C LYS A 416 -37.51 30.91 -5.96
N GLN A 417 -38.16 30.94 -4.80
CA GLN A 417 -37.94 29.97 -3.72
C GLN A 417 -38.21 28.53 -4.19
N ARG A 418 -39.26 28.28 -4.99
CA ARG A 418 -39.50 26.96 -5.62
C ARG A 418 -38.35 26.51 -6.53
N LYS A 419 -37.73 27.42 -7.30
CA LYS A 419 -36.56 27.10 -8.15
C LYS A 419 -35.32 26.77 -7.32
N ILE A 420 -35.12 27.49 -6.20
CA ILE A 420 -34.01 27.23 -5.26
C ILE A 420 -34.18 25.87 -4.58
N ILE A 421 -35.38 25.57 -4.07
CA ILE A 421 -35.71 24.26 -3.46
C ILE A 421 -35.43 23.13 -4.45
N PHE A 422 -35.93 23.21 -5.68
CA PHE A 422 -35.68 22.20 -6.72
C PHE A 422 -34.18 22.02 -7.06
N HIS A 423 -33.38 23.08 -6.98
CA HIS A 423 -31.92 22.98 -7.16
C HIS A 423 -31.28 22.23 -5.99
N LEU A 424 -31.63 22.57 -4.75
CA LEU A 424 -31.13 21.93 -3.54
C LEU A 424 -31.55 20.46 -3.42
N GLU A 425 -32.77 20.10 -3.84
CA GLU A 425 -33.21 18.71 -3.96
C GLU A 425 -32.37 17.94 -4.97
N LYS A 426 -32.07 18.54 -6.13
CA LYS A 426 -31.22 17.93 -7.15
C LYS A 426 -29.75 17.82 -6.73
N GLU A 427 -29.24 18.72 -5.90
CA GLU A 427 -27.90 18.58 -5.29
C GLU A 427 -27.90 17.54 -4.16
N ARG A 428 -28.93 17.48 -3.30
CA ARG A 428 -29.14 16.41 -2.31
C ARG A 428 -29.11 15.03 -2.97
N ASP A 429 -29.89 14.82 -4.03
CA ASP A 429 -30.02 13.50 -4.66
C ASP A 429 -28.72 13.07 -5.37
N ARG A 430 -27.93 14.01 -5.87
CA ARG A 430 -26.57 13.75 -6.35
C ARG A 430 -25.65 13.29 -5.21
N TYR A 431 -25.68 13.96 -4.06
CA TYR A 431 -24.85 13.58 -2.91
C TYR A 431 -25.27 12.23 -2.31
N ILE A 432 -26.57 11.90 -2.31
CA ILE A 432 -27.07 10.56 -1.93
C ILE A 432 -26.48 9.48 -2.85
N ASN A 433 -26.54 9.69 -4.17
CA ASN A 433 -25.99 8.74 -5.13
C ASN A 433 -24.46 8.61 -4.99
N GLN A 434 -23.73 9.73 -4.87
CA GLN A 434 -22.27 9.71 -4.64
C GLN A 434 -21.88 9.00 -3.34
N ALA A 435 -22.66 9.18 -2.27
CA ALA A 435 -22.45 8.46 -1.02
C ALA A 435 -22.67 6.95 -1.20
N SER A 436 -23.75 6.56 -1.91
CA SER A 436 -24.04 5.16 -2.23
C SER A 436 -22.92 4.51 -3.06
N ASP A 437 -22.44 5.18 -4.12
CA ASP A 437 -21.35 4.71 -4.96
C ASP A 437 -20.04 4.51 -4.15
N LEU A 438 -19.76 5.44 -3.23
CA LEU A 438 -18.59 5.35 -2.34
C LEU A 438 -18.75 4.21 -1.31
N THR A 439 -19.94 4.03 -0.73
CA THR A 439 -20.22 2.90 0.16
C THR A 439 -20.07 1.56 -0.57
N GLN A 440 -20.56 1.45 -1.81
CA GLN A 440 -20.38 0.23 -2.62
C GLN A 440 -18.89 -0.05 -2.89
N LYS A 441 -18.10 0.98 -3.25
CA LYS A 441 -16.64 0.83 -3.44
C LYS A 441 -15.92 0.42 -2.15
N VAL A 442 -16.30 0.96 -1.00
CA VAL A 442 -15.76 0.53 0.30
C VAL A 442 -16.08 -0.94 0.58
N LEU A 443 -17.31 -1.38 0.33
CA LEU A 443 -17.71 -2.79 0.52
C LEU A 443 -16.94 -3.74 -0.42
N MET A 444 -16.72 -3.36 -1.68
CA MET A 444 -15.90 -4.14 -2.62
C MET A 444 -14.45 -4.24 -2.14
N ASN A 445 -13.83 -3.12 -1.78
CA ASN A 445 -12.46 -3.10 -1.26
C ASN A 445 -12.32 -3.91 0.04
N MET A 446 -13.34 -3.94 0.90
CA MET A 446 -13.35 -4.77 2.10
C MET A 446 -13.43 -6.27 1.79
N GLU A 447 -14.07 -6.68 0.69
CA GLU A 447 -14.08 -8.08 0.25
C GLU A 447 -12.73 -8.48 -0.36
N ASP A 448 -12.13 -7.61 -1.19
CA ASP A 448 -10.78 -7.81 -1.73
C ASP A 448 -9.74 -7.96 -0.60
N ILE A 449 -9.85 -7.16 0.48
CA ILE A 449 -9.01 -7.30 1.67
C ILE A 449 -9.13 -8.70 2.29
N LYS A 450 -10.34 -9.24 2.50
CA LYS A 450 -10.53 -10.60 3.04
C LYS A 450 -9.91 -11.67 2.14
N VAL A 451 -10.03 -11.51 0.81
CA VAL A 451 -9.41 -12.42 -0.16
C VAL A 451 -7.88 -12.36 -0.04
N ARG A 452 -7.29 -11.17 0.10
CA ARG A 452 -5.85 -11.01 0.35
C ARG A 452 -5.41 -11.57 1.71
N GLU A 453 -6.18 -11.36 2.78
CA GLU A 453 -5.92 -11.93 4.12
C GLU A 453 -5.93 -13.46 4.07
N THR A 454 -6.87 -14.06 3.35
CA THR A 454 -6.95 -15.52 3.14
C THR A 454 -5.74 -16.03 2.36
N GLN A 455 -5.33 -15.34 1.28
CA GLN A 455 -4.10 -15.65 0.54
C GLN A 455 -2.86 -15.57 1.44
N ILE A 456 -2.75 -14.53 2.27
CA ILE A 456 -1.63 -14.35 3.22
C ILE A 456 -1.61 -15.48 4.26
N PHE A 457 -2.77 -15.94 4.74
CA PHE A 457 -2.88 -17.08 5.65
C PHE A 457 -2.36 -18.38 4.99
N ASP A 458 -2.80 -18.67 3.76
CA ASP A 458 -2.34 -19.84 3.02
C ASP A 458 -0.83 -19.80 2.71
N TYR A 459 -0.27 -18.63 2.37
CA TYR A 459 1.16 -18.48 2.19
C TYR A 459 1.94 -18.66 3.49
N ARG A 460 1.47 -18.10 4.61
CA ARG A 460 2.07 -18.33 5.95
C ARG A 460 2.07 -19.82 6.33
N LYS A 461 0.98 -20.54 6.02
CA LYS A 461 0.89 -21.99 6.23
C LYS A 461 1.92 -22.75 5.38
N LYS A 462 2.02 -22.44 4.08
CA LYS A 462 3.02 -23.04 3.17
C LYS A 462 4.47 -22.76 3.61
N ILE A 463 4.75 -21.57 4.14
CA ILE A 463 6.05 -21.22 4.72
C ILE A 463 6.35 -22.11 5.93
N ALA A 464 5.46 -22.18 6.92
CA ALA A 464 5.64 -23.02 8.11
C ALA A 464 5.81 -24.52 7.76
N GLU A 465 5.02 -25.05 6.82
CA GLU A 465 5.19 -26.42 6.31
C GLU A 465 6.57 -26.64 5.64
N SER A 466 7.15 -25.60 5.04
CA SER A 466 8.46 -25.66 4.38
C SER A 466 9.62 -25.50 5.38
N GLU A 467 9.47 -24.65 6.40
CA GLU A 467 10.40 -24.53 7.52
C GLU A 467 10.53 -25.85 8.30
N ILE A 468 9.41 -26.54 8.55
CA ILE A 468 9.40 -27.87 9.17
C ILE A 468 10.16 -28.89 8.32
N LYS A 469 9.93 -28.92 7.00
CA LYS A 469 10.67 -29.80 6.06
C LYS A 469 12.16 -29.47 6.02
N LEU A 470 12.53 -28.18 5.99
CA LEU A 470 13.93 -27.74 6.03
C LEU A 470 14.62 -28.21 7.32
N LYS A 471 13.97 -28.05 8.47
CA LYS A 471 14.51 -28.50 9.77
C LYS A 471 14.64 -30.02 9.86
N GLN A 472 13.70 -30.77 9.27
CA GLN A 472 13.83 -32.23 9.13
C GLN A 472 15.06 -32.63 8.29
N GLN A 473 15.28 -31.95 7.16
CA GLN A 473 16.44 -32.20 6.29
C GLN A 473 17.77 -31.78 6.96
N GLN A 474 17.79 -30.68 7.72
CA GLN A 474 18.95 -30.27 8.52
C GLN A 474 19.32 -31.37 9.55
N ASN A 475 18.35 -31.85 10.33
CA ASN A 475 18.59 -32.93 11.30
C ASN A 475 19.12 -34.22 10.63
N LEU A 476 18.58 -34.60 9.46
CA LEU A 476 19.06 -35.77 8.70
C LEU A 476 20.49 -35.57 8.17
N TYR A 477 20.81 -34.39 7.65
CA TYR A 477 22.16 -34.05 7.21
C TYR A 477 23.17 -34.05 8.37
N GLU A 478 22.79 -33.53 9.54
CA GLU A 478 23.63 -33.54 10.74
C GLU A 478 23.90 -34.97 11.25
N ALA A 479 22.89 -35.85 11.23
CA ALA A 479 23.05 -37.26 11.55
C ALA A 479 24.03 -37.97 10.58
N VAL A 480 23.79 -37.86 9.26
CA VAL A 480 24.68 -38.46 8.23
C VAL A 480 26.10 -37.88 8.31
N ARG A 481 26.25 -36.58 8.62
CA ARG A 481 27.55 -35.94 8.84
C ARG A 481 28.25 -36.49 10.09
N SER A 482 27.51 -36.75 11.17
CA SER A 482 28.03 -37.39 12.38
C SER A 482 28.51 -38.81 12.09
N ASP A 483 27.68 -39.63 11.45
CA ASP A 483 28.01 -41.02 11.09
C ASP A 483 29.24 -41.08 10.17
N ARG A 484 29.29 -40.22 9.13
CA ARG A 484 30.45 -40.10 8.24
C ARG A 484 31.72 -39.71 9.01
N ASN A 485 31.63 -38.81 9.98
CA ASN A 485 32.79 -38.43 10.81
C ASN A 485 33.23 -39.59 11.72
N LEU A 486 32.28 -40.36 12.29
CA LEU A 486 32.56 -41.57 13.08
C LEU A 486 33.25 -42.63 12.22
N TYR A 487 32.69 -42.99 11.06
CA TYR A 487 33.32 -43.95 10.14
C TYR A 487 34.68 -43.46 9.62
N SER A 488 34.85 -42.15 9.39
CA SER A 488 36.17 -41.59 9.03
C SER A 488 37.19 -41.74 10.15
N LYS A 489 36.78 -41.65 11.42
CA LYS A 489 37.68 -41.89 12.57
C LYS A 489 38.04 -43.38 12.65
N ASN A 490 37.03 -44.26 12.65
CA ASN A 490 37.23 -45.71 12.73
C ASN A 490 38.09 -46.25 11.57
N LEU A 491 38.00 -45.64 10.38
CA LEU A 491 38.85 -45.97 9.24
C LEU A 491 40.32 -45.61 9.46
N VAL A 492 40.61 -44.47 10.11
CA VAL A 492 41.98 -44.09 10.48
C VAL A 492 42.51 -45.02 11.57
N GLU A 493 41.73 -45.30 12.61
CA GLU A 493 42.12 -46.22 13.69
C GLU A 493 42.44 -47.62 13.14
N ALA A 494 41.63 -48.15 12.21
CA ALA A 494 41.90 -49.41 11.53
C ALA A 494 43.11 -49.36 10.58
N GLN A 495 43.40 -48.20 9.95
CA GLN A 495 44.60 -48.03 9.13
C GLN A 495 45.86 -48.01 10.00
N ASP A 496 45.84 -47.32 11.14
CA ASP A 496 46.92 -47.28 12.12
C ASP A 496 47.21 -48.69 12.65
N GLU A 497 46.18 -49.44 13.07
CA GLU A 497 46.30 -50.85 13.45
C GLU A 497 46.96 -51.71 12.35
N ILE A 498 46.56 -51.53 11.09
CA ILE A 498 47.17 -52.22 9.94
C ILE A 498 48.64 -51.83 9.76
N THR A 499 49.03 -50.56 9.97
CA THR A 499 50.46 -50.17 9.90
C THR A 499 51.27 -50.77 11.03
N ASP A 500 50.70 -50.82 12.24
CA ASP A 500 51.38 -51.35 13.42
C ASP A 500 51.49 -52.88 13.37
N MET A 501 50.50 -53.58 12.79
CA MET A 501 50.59 -55.00 12.45
C MET A 501 51.59 -55.28 11.31
N LYS A 502 51.68 -54.42 10.30
CA LYS A 502 52.74 -54.50 9.27
C LYS A 502 54.15 -54.29 9.88
N ARG A 503 54.28 -53.41 10.88
CA ARG A 503 55.52 -53.19 11.62
C ARG A 503 55.89 -54.39 12.48
N LYS A 504 54.94 -54.97 13.23
CA LYS A 504 55.11 -56.24 13.97
C LYS A 504 55.52 -57.38 13.04
N LEU A 505 54.90 -57.50 11.88
CA LEU A 505 55.25 -58.49 10.85
C LEU A 505 56.68 -58.30 10.32
N LYS A 506 57.12 -57.07 10.05
CA LYS A 506 58.53 -56.79 9.66
C LYS A 506 59.52 -57.22 10.74
N ILE A 507 59.24 -56.89 12.01
CA ILE A 507 60.09 -57.31 13.14
C ILE A 507 60.14 -58.84 13.23
N MET A 508 59.00 -59.52 13.09
CA MET A 508 58.92 -60.98 13.12
C MET A 508 59.61 -61.64 11.91
N ILE A 509 59.59 -61.01 10.73
CA ILE A 509 60.38 -61.47 9.56
C ILE A 509 61.87 -61.35 9.86
N HIS A 510 62.34 -60.21 10.39
CA HIS A 510 63.74 -60.06 10.80
C HIS A 510 64.14 -61.10 11.85
N GLN A 511 63.32 -61.37 12.87
CA GLN A 511 63.57 -62.42 13.86
C GLN A 511 63.61 -63.83 13.24
N VAL A 512 62.77 -64.10 12.24
CA VAL A 512 62.78 -65.36 11.49
C VAL A 512 64.04 -65.48 10.61
N ASP A 513 64.54 -64.39 10.05
CA ASP A 513 65.77 -64.37 9.26
C ASP A 513 67.03 -64.45 10.15
N GLU A 514 67.07 -63.75 11.29
CA GLU A 514 68.07 -63.93 12.36
C GLU A 514 68.14 -65.41 12.79
N LEU A 515 66.99 -66.05 13.05
CA LEU A 515 66.95 -67.47 13.40
C LEU A 515 67.39 -68.41 12.26
N LYS A 516 67.18 -68.05 10.98
CA LYS A 516 67.73 -68.80 9.84
C LYS A 516 69.24 -68.67 9.74
N GLU A 517 69.79 -67.48 9.94
CA GLU A 517 71.24 -67.27 9.98
C GLU A 517 71.87 -68.04 11.15
N ASP A 518 71.21 -68.03 12.31
CA ASP A 518 71.64 -68.74 13.51
C ASP A 518 71.54 -70.28 13.35
N ILE A 519 70.58 -70.79 12.56
CA ILE A 519 70.51 -72.20 12.13
C ILE A 519 71.61 -72.52 11.13
N SER A 520 71.77 -71.73 10.06
CA SER A 520 72.79 -71.91 9.02
C SER A 520 74.22 -71.89 9.59
N ALA A 521 74.47 -71.02 10.57
CA ALA A 521 75.74 -70.98 11.31
C ALA A 521 75.99 -72.29 12.09
N LYS A 522 74.96 -72.85 12.73
CA LYS A 522 75.04 -74.14 13.45
C LYS A 522 75.18 -75.32 12.49
N GLU A 523 74.50 -75.30 11.34
CA GLU A 523 74.67 -76.29 10.27
C GLU A 523 76.09 -76.27 9.69
N SER A 524 76.64 -75.08 9.42
CA SER A 524 78.04 -74.92 8.97
C SER A 524 79.04 -75.35 10.05
N ALA A 525 78.76 -75.12 11.33
CA ALA A 525 79.60 -75.62 12.43
C ALA A 525 79.56 -77.16 12.51
N LEU A 526 78.37 -77.76 12.42
CA LEU A 526 78.18 -79.21 12.39
C LEU A 526 78.83 -79.85 11.15
N GLU A 527 78.81 -79.19 10.00
CA GLU A 527 79.48 -79.65 8.79
C GLU A 527 81.01 -79.60 8.92
N LYS A 528 81.57 -78.54 9.52
CA LYS A 528 82.99 -78.47 9.88
C LYS A 528 83.38 -79.58 10.87
N GLU A 529 82.53 -79.89 11.84
CA GLU A 529 82.76 -80.99 12.80
C GLU A 529 82.71 -82.37 12.12
N LYS A 530 81.76 -82.61 11.22
CA LYS A 530 81.72 -83.81 10.36
C LYS A 530 83.01 -83.93 9.53
N LEU A 531 83.41 -82.86 8.84
CA LEU A 531 84.62 -82.85 8.00
C LEU A 531 85.89 -83.10 8.83
N TYR A 532 85.95 -82.56 10.05
CA TYR A 532 87.03 -82.82 11.01
C TYR A 532 87.06 -84.29 11.47
N MET A 533 85.91 -84.90 11.75
CA MET A 533 85.79 -86.32 12.08
C MET A 533 86.16 -87.22 10.89
N GLU A 534 85.75 -86.89 9.68
CA GLU A 534 86.16 -87.59 8.46
C GLU A 534 87.68 -87.48 8.23
N LEU A 535 88.25 -86.29 8.35
CA LEU A 535 89.69 -86.07 8.22
C LEU A 535 90.47 -86.88 9.27
N LYS A 536 89.97 -86.93 10.51
CA LYS A 536 90.51 -87.76 11.60
C LYS A 536 90.43 -89.27 11.28
N HIS A 537 89.32 -89.73 10.68
CA HIS A 537 89.19 -91.11 10.20
C HIS A 537 90.08 -91.44 8.99
N VAL A 538 90.34 -90.47 8.10
CA VAL A 538 91.26 -90.63 6.95
C VAL A 538 92.72 -90.67 7.41
N LEU A 539 93.11 -89.79 8.34
CA LEU A 539 94.45 -89.81 8.95
C LEU A 539 94.71 -91.14 9.68
N ALA A 540 93.72 -91.67 10.39
CA ALA A 540 93.78 -93.00 11.03
C ALA A 540 93.83 -94.20 10.03
N ARG A 541 93.74 -93.94 8.71
CA ARG A 541 93.80 -94.96 7.64
C ARG A 541 95.04 -94.83 6.74
N GLN A 542 95.94 -93.86 6.96
CA GLN A 542 97.19 -93.80 6.22
C GLN A 542 98.21 -94.82 6.78
N PRO A 543 98.89 -95.62 5.92
CA PRO A 543 99.90 -96.57 6.38
C PRO A 543 101.16 -95.84 6.88
N GLY A 544 101.71 -96.30 8.02
CA GLY A 544 102.87 -95.70 8.65
C GLY A 544 104.17 -95.78 7.83
N PRO A 545 105.21 -94.99 8.21
CA PRO A 545 106.43 -94.83 7.41
C PRO A 545 107.19 -96.13 7.13
N GLU A 546 107.10 -97.12 8.02
CA GLU A 546 107.71 -98.45 7.84
C GLU A 546 107.21 -99.18 6.57
N ALA A 547 105.93 -99.00 6.22
CA ALA A 547 105.36 -99.58 5.00
C ALA A 547 105.94 -98.92 3.72
N ALA A 548 106.32 -97.64 3.79
CA ALA A 548 106.96 -96.94 2.69
C ALA A 548 108.43 -97.38 2.50
N GLU A 549 109.15 -97.69 3.58
CA GLU A 549 110.51 -98.22 3.51
C GLU A 549 110.56 -99.64 2.94
N GLN A 550 109.69 -100.55 3.38
CA GLN A 550 109.65 -101.91 2.84
C GLN A 550 109.41 -101.93 1.32
N LEU A 551 108.51 -101.08 0.82
CA LEU A 551 108.24 -100.92 -0.61
C LEU A 551 109.47 -100.41 -1.40
N LYS A 552 110.31 -99.58 -0.77
CA LYS A 552 111.58 -99.09 -1.33
C LYS A 552 112.64 -100.18 -1.37
N LEU A 553 112.67 -101.06 -0.37
CA LEU A 553 113.57 -102.23 -0.33
C LEU A 553 113.25 -103.23 -1.44
N TYR A 554 111.99 -103.67 -1.55
CA TYR A 554 111.55 -104.63 -2.58
C TYR A 554 111.81 -104.14 -4.02
N ARG A 555 111.64 -102.84 -4.29
CA ARG A 555 111.97 -102.24 -5.60
C ARG A 555 113.45 -102.39 -5.97
N ARG A 556 114.36 -102.41 -4.98
CA ARG A 556 115.80 -102.57 -5.19
C ARG A 556 116.14 -104.02 -5.50
N THR A 557 115.68 -104.97 -4.68
CA THR A 557 115.89 -106.42 -4.91
C THR A 557 115.32 -106.89 -6.26
N LEU A 558 114.20 -106.31 -6.71
CA LEU A 558 113.60 -106.60 -8.01
C LEU A 558 114.42 -106.04 -9.18
N HIS A 559 115.22 -104.99 -8.99
CA HIS A 559 116.14 -104.46 -10.00
C HIS A 559 117.31 -105.43 -10.24
N ASP A 560 117.98 -105.82 -9.16
CA ASP A 560 119.17 -106.69 -9.20
C ASP A 560 118.84 -108.05 -9.83
N LYS A 561 117.68 -108.63 -9.49
CA LYS A 561 117.18 -109.86 -10.10
C LYS A 561 116.88 -109.72 -11.59
N LYS A 562 116.41 -108.55 -12.04
CA LYS A 562 116.18 -108.26 -13.47
C LYS A 562 117.48 -108.15 -14.26
N GLN A 563 118.56 -107.72 -13.61
CA GLN A 563 119.90 -107.63 -14.21
C GLN A 563 120.55 -109.02 -14.34
N GLN A 564 120.43 -109.88 -13.32
CA GLN A 564 120.85 -111.29 -13.41
C GLN A 564 120.16 -112.05 -14.56
N LEU A 565 118.84 -111.87 -14.70
CA LEU A 565 118.05 -112.47 -15.79
C LEU A 565 118.54 -112.06 -17.18
N LYS A 566 119.10 -110.86 -17.33
CA LYS A 566 119.59 -110.33 -18.60
C LYS A 566 120.87 -111.02 -19.09
N VAL A 567 121.74 -111.45 -18.17
CA VAL A 567 122.99 -112.18 -18.48
C VAL A 567 122.69 -113.61 -18.94
N LEU A 568 121.85 -114.33 -18.19
CA LEU A 568 121.36 -115.67 -18.56
C LEU A 568 120.62 -115.66 -19.90
N SER A 569 119.89 -114.58 -20.22
CA SER A 569 119.24 -114.43 -21.53
C SER A 569 120.22 -114.27 -22.70
N SER A 570 121.42 -113.73 -22.49
CA SER A 570 122.46 -113.66 -23.53
C SER A 570 123.18 -115.00 -23.72
N GLU A 571 123.39 -115.77 -22.65
CA GLU A 571 123.97 -117.11 -22.72
C GLU A 571 123.05 -118.10 -23.43
N LEU A 572 121.74 -118.07 -23.14
CA LEU A 572 120.75 -118.93 -23.81
C LEU A 572 120.72 -118.72 -25.33
N ASN A 573 120.79 -117.47 -25.77
CA ASN A 573 120.74 -117.10 -27.19
C ASN A 573 121.99 -117.58 -27.97
N MET A 574 123.17 -117.62 -27.33
CA MET A 574 124.39 -118.21 -27.92
C MET A 574 124.21 -119.68 -28.27
N TYR A 575 123.68 -120.49 -27.33
CA TYR A 575 123.44 -121.91 -27.58
C TYR A 575 122.32 -122.15 -28.61
N GLU A 576 121.32 -121.26 -28.67
CA GLU A 576 120.23 -121.37 -29.65
C GLU A 576 120.69 -121.13 -31.09
N VAL A 577 121.77 -120.37 -31.31
CA VAL A 577 122.38 -120.19 -32.65
C VAL A 577 123.15 -121.45 -33.07
N GLN A 578 124.04 -121.99 -32.23
CA GLN A 578 124.76 -123.24 -32.54
C GLN A 578 123.82 -124.41 -32.83
N SER A 579 122.69 -124.51 -32.11
CA SER A 579 121.70 -125.56 -32.34
C SER A 579 121.00 -125.46 -33.72
N LYS A 580 120.97 -124.27 -34.32
CA LYS A 580 120.38 -124.04 -35.66
C LYS A 580 121.36 -124.39 -36.78
N GLU A 581 122.65 -124.07 -36.61
CA GLU A 581 123.71 -124.45 -37.57
C GLU A 581 123.82 -125.97 -37.72
N TYR A 582 123.90 -126.72 -36.61
CA TYR A 582 123.98 -128.18 -36.66
C TYR A 582 122.74 -128.87 -37.28
N LYS A 583 121.56 -128.22 -37.26
CA LYS A 583 120.37 -128.74 -37.96
C LYS A 583 120.47 -128.56 -39.48
N TYR A 584 120.97 -127.42 -39.94
CA TYR A 584 121.09 -127.10 -41.36
C TYR A 584 122.07 -128.05 -42.08
N GLU A 585 123.20 -128.37 -41.45
CA GLU A 585 124.20 -129.30 -42.02
C GLU A 585 123.64 -130.72 -42.21
N VAL A 586 122.84 -131.21 -41.25
CA VAL A 586 122.19 -132.54 -41.31
C VAL A 586 121.11 -132.60 -42.40
N GLU A 587 120.32 -131.53 -42.56
CA GLU A 587 119.23 -131.48 -43.55
C GLU A 587 119.78 -131.41 -44.98
N LYS A 588 120.90 -130.73 -45.19
CA LYS A 588 121.65 -130.69 -46.46
C LYS A 588 122.17 -132.08 -46.87
N LEU A 589 122.93 -132.74 -46.00
CA LEU A 589 123.48 -134.08 -46.26
C LEU A 589 122.39 -135.13 -46.52
N THR A 590 121.25 -135.02 -45.84
CA THR A 590 120.09 -135.92 -46.04
C THR A 590 119.49 -135.78 -47.44
N ASN A 591 119.43 -134.57 -47.99
CA ASN A 591 118.87 -134.30 -49.33
C ASN A 591 119.78 -134.79 -50.46
N GLU A 592 121.10 -134.67 -50.32
CA GLU A 592 122.06 -135.19 -51.31
C GLU A 592 121.97 -136.72 -51.43
N LEU A 593 121.86 -137.43 -50.30
CA LEU A 593 121.68 -138.88 -50.25
C LEU A 593 120.40 -139.35 -50.98
N GLN A 594 119.29 -138.62 -50.82
CA GLN A 594 118.04 -138.95 -51.52
C GLN A 594 118.13 -138.72 -53.04
N ASN A 595 118.83 -137.67 -53.48
CA ASN A 595 118.98 -137.37 -54.90
C ASN A 595 119.87 -138.38 -55.63
N LEU A 596 120.89 -138.93 -54.97
CA LEU A 596 121.68 -140.05 -55.52
C LEU A 596 120.81 -141.31 -55.71
N LYS A 597 119.98 -141.62 -54.71
CA LYS A 597 119.07 -142.79 -54.71
C LYS A 597 118.02 -142.73 -55.82
N LYS A 598 117.50 -141.53 -56.14
CA LYS A 598 116.57 -141.31 -57.27
C LYS A 598 117.22 -141.58 -58.64
N LYS A 599 118.48 -141.15 -58.85
CA LYS A 599 119.18 -141.33 -60.14
C LYS A 599 119.43 -142.82 -60.46
N TYR A 600 119.88 -143.61 -59.50
CA TYR A 600 120.12 -145.06 -59.69
C TYR A 600 118.84 -145.83 -60.06
N LEU A 601 117.71 -145.52 -59.41
CA LEU A 601 116.42 -146.18 -59.68
C LEU A 601 115.81 -145.80 -61.04
N ALA A 602 116.09 -144.60 -61.56
CA ALA A 602 115.63 -144.18 -62.87
C ALA A 602 116.31 -144.97 -64.01
N GLN A 603 117.60 -145.24 -63.90
CA GLN A 603 118.36 -145.99 -64.90
C GLN A 603 117.91 -147.46 -64.96
N LYS A 604 117.74 -148.11 -63.81
CA LYS A 604 117.36 -149.54 -63.73
C LYS A 604 115.93 -149.86 -64.22
N ARG A 605 115.05 -148.86 -64.32
CA ARG A 605 113.67 -149.04 -64.85
C ARG A 605 113.56 -149.02 -66.38
N LYS A 606 114.60 -148.63 -67.13
CA LYS A 606 114.49 -148.48 -68.59
C LYS A 606 114.95 -149.70 -69.41
N GLU A 607 115.68 -150.64 -68.79
CA GLU A 607 116.20 -151.84 -69.46
C GLU A 607 115.32 -153.10 -69.27
N GLN A 608 114.41 -153.10 -68.29
CA GLN A 608 113.56 -154.26 -67.96
C GLN A 608 112.16 -154.22 -68.61
N LEU A 609 112.09 -153.86 -69.91
CA LEU A 609 110.88 -154.09 -70.72
C LEU A 609 111.16 -154.76 -72.08
N GLN A 610 112.37 -155.30 -72.27
CA GLN A 610 112.78 -155.88 -73.56
C GLN A 610 113.57 -157.19 -73.45
N LYS A 611 113.07 -158.12 -72.62
CA LYS A 611 113.22 -159.58 -72.83
C LYS A 611 112.24 -160.37 -71.95
N ASN A 612 111.06 -160.66 -72.51
CA ASN A 612 110.34 -161.87 -72.12
C ASN A 612 111.10 -163.06 -72.72
N LYS A 613 111.78 -163.85 -71.89
CA LYS A 613 111.95 -165.29 -72.08
C LYS A 613 112.51 -166.00 -70.83
N ASP A 614 111.84 -167.09 -70.49
CA ASP A 614 112.34 -168.33 -69.87
C ASP A 614 112.88 -168.34 -68.42
N THR A 615 112.06 -168.93 -67.51
CA THR A 615 112.44 -169.72 -66.29
C THR A 615 113.24 -169.05 -65.15
N ALA A 616 113.21 -169.46 -63.86
CA ALA A 616 112.38 -170.28 -62.96
C ALA A 616 113.03 -170.15 -61.53
N PRO A 617 113.07 -171.11 -60.56
CA PRO A 617 112.68 -170.80 -59.17
C PRO A 617 113.71 -171.17 -58.04
N MET A 618 113.25 -171.11 -56.77
CA MET A 618 113.73 -171.78 -55.52
C MET A 618 114.62 -171.02 -54.48
N ASP A 619 114.00 -170.76 -53.30
CA ASP A 619 114.22 -171.43 -51.98
C ASP A 619 115.36 -171.09 -50.94
N ASN A 620 114.99 -171.29 -49.67
CA ASN A 620 115.68 -171.54 -48.36
C ASN A 620 117.03 -170.92 -47.86
N THR A 621 116.92 -170.18 -46.73
CA THR A 621 117.50 -170.41 -45.36
C THR A 621 118.93 -170.96 -45.09
N PHE A 622 119.75 -170.22 -44.28
CA PHE A 622 120.72 -170.79 -43.30
C PHE A 622 121.10 -169.81 -42.13
N LEU A 623 122.00 -170.21 -41.20
CA LEU A 623 122.19 -169.67 -39.82
C LEU A 623 123.65 -169.38 -39.35
N MET A 624 123.77 -168.78 -38.14
CA MET A 624 124.96 -168.62 -37.25
C MET A 624 125.98 -167.49 -37.58
N VAL A 625 126.89 -167.03 -36.68
CA VAL A 625 127.50 -167.64 -35.46
C VAL A 625 127.56 -166.71 -34.20
N LYS A 626 128.71 -166.60 -33.50
CA LYS A 626 129.07 -165.85 -32.25
C LYS A 626 130.54 -165.34 -32.39
N PRO A 627 131.16 -164.52 -31.49
CA PRO A 627 130.80 -164.05 -30.12
C PRO A 627 130.88 -162.48 -30.02
N ASN A 628 131.13 -161.73 -28.91
CA ASN A 628 131.46 -161.96 -27.49
C ASN A 628 131.13 -160.73 -26.59
N GLY A 629 131.28 -160.85 -25.25
CA GLY A 629 131.43 -159.71 -24.29
C GLY A 629 130.16 -159.26 -23.53
N PRO A 630 130.14 -159.04 -22.17
CA PRO A 630 128.88 -159.02 -21.41
C PRO A 630 128.47 -157.77 -20.57
N GLY A 631 127.15 -157.66 -20.36
CA GLY A 631 126.36 -156.80 -19.42
C GLY A 631 124.85 -156.92 -19.76
N PHE A 632 123.79 -156.88 -18.92
CA PHE A 632 123.55 -156.63 -17.47
C PHE A 632 123.77 -155.19 -16.96
N THR A 633 122.89 -154.58 -16.14
CA THR A 633 121.57 -154.98 -15.55
C THR A 633 120.42 -154.07 -16.07
N GLY A 634 119.12 -154.08 -15.68
CA GLY A 634 118.32 -154.85 -14.70
C GLY A 634 118.05 -154.10 -13.37
N GLY A 635 116.81 -153.95 -12.83
CA GLY A 635 115.45 -154.15 -13.39
C GLY A 635 114.39 -154.62 -12.34
N GLY A 636 113.16 -154.07 -12.31
CA GLY A 636 112.08 -154.56 -11.40
C GLY A 636 110.73 -153.79 -11.35
N PHE A 637 109.66 -154.52 -10.97
CA PHE A 637 108.31 -154.11 -10.47
C PHE A 637 108.20 -154.58 -8.97
N PRO A 638 107.10 -154.46 -8.16
CA PRO A 638 105.72 -153.96 -8.38
C PRO A 638 105.14 -153.06 -7.23
N LEU A 639 103.79 -153.09 -7.10
CA LEU A 639 102.83 -152.41 -6.20
C LEU A 639 102.95 -152.54 -4.65
N ARG A 640 102.25 -151.59 -3.98
CA ARG A 640 101.43 -151.68 -2.73
C ARG A 640 102.04 -151.53 -1.30
N SER A 641 101.55 -150.46 -0.64
CA SER A 641 100.81 -150.46 0.66
C SER A 641 101.48 -150.11 2.01
N THR A 642 100.78 -149.19 2.71
CA THR A 642 100.56 -149.05 4.18
C THR A 642 101.60 -148.50 5.17
N LYS A 643 101.10 -147.51 5.95
CA LYS A 643 101.21 -147.28 7.42
C LYS A 643 102.41 -146.54 8.05
N MET A 644 102.01 -145.44 8.71
CA MET A 644 102.41 -144.92 10.04
C MET A 644 103.82 -144.34 10.29
N THR A 645 103.80 -143.28 11.12
CA THR A 645 104.74 -142.81 12.17
C THR A 645 106.16 -143.41 12.23
N PHE A 646 107.20 -142.64 12.53
CA PHE A 646 107.23 -141.38 13.31
C PHE A 646 107.91 -140.23 12.56
#